data_AF-A0A3D6EPF4-F1
#
_entry.id   AF-A0A3D6EPF4-F1
#
_cell.length_a   1.000
_cell.length_b   1.000
_cell.length_c   1.000
_cell.angle_alpha   90.00
_cell.angle_beta   90.00
_cell.angle_gamma   90.00
#
_symmetry.space_group_name_H-M   'P 1'
#
loop_
_entity.id
_entity.type
_entity.pdbx_description
1 polymer ?
#
loop_
_entity_poly.entity_id
_entity_poly.type
_entity_poly.pdbx_seq_one_letter_code
_entity_poly.pdbx_strand_id
1 'polypeptide(L)'
;MPFRAPARDAARPSEPGWSAGSCSLGSSRCSEGRPGQPKFQPIGASWPPSSCWEAWPCSVSGGCGPEAEKPPCCGSDLGPAAAEDVRMGIQASHAFPGGHSLSAPLERTSLDTSLNPGQPTPSPILQGLADRFRPLLLLAAWYLGLGVLLRLTLWLGFGREAQVPASSLLWVLPAGAVSDVVQSLYFLLPLALYLGLKSARKPKRTWGPAVPAIATFLWTLGWLFMAACEYFFFEEFNARFNLVSVNYLMYPTEVAGDIWSEYPVVKILAVCALLAGLTAWKFQSLWARALSVPLSLRIRSLALAAYGALLFLAIAWIPTNLFGVSANRVTNELAANGPSSFFRALRTSEIDYHAYYATRPPAENLKRLEAQLSPGGGTFTRLAEGRLDRQFPARPGGLGKMNVILVSSESFGAEFSQLYGSTRNWTPEFDHFAQKGLWFRHVYATGTRTVRGLEALTTSMPPVPTEAVLRRPGHDGMATLGSVLRSHGYQTSFLYGGYGYFDNMNEFFRSNGYEVLDRTNLRTKPRFENIWGVSDEDLFDMAMTHADERTAKGAPFFIHIMNTSNHKPYTFRSGLESIGVKASGGGRESGVRYADFAQGQFLRDAESHAWFKDTLFIIVADHGARVYGRQEIPLKTYEIPLMFYAPGRLAPRRSDGLMSQIDLAPTLMGLLGLPYTAPWFGQDALNTPESGRVLLFNHNDHVALMKDGTLSILGLHGSRVSKVYDAEKDRYQLLPSGTAHDDLAVAYYQTAYELFKAKKYN
;
A
#
# COMPACT_ATOMS: atom_id res chain seq x y z
N MET A 1 -20.48 -79.65 19.97
CA MET A 1 -20.38 -79.57 18.49
C MET A 1 -20.95 -78.23 18.06
N PRO A 2 -20.51 -77.63 16.93
CA PRO A 2 -19.26 -77.83 16.16
C PRO A 2 -18.43 -76.51 16.07
N PHE A 3 -17.18 -76.40 15.59
CA PHE A 3 -15.91 -77.18 15.54
C PHE A 3 -14.88 -76.17 14.92
N ARG A 4 -13.62 -75.94 15.36
CA ARG A 4 -12.74 -76.44 16.43
C ARG A 4 -11.74 -75.32 16.85
N ALA A 5 -10.70 -75.64 17.63
CA ALA A 5 -9.48 -74.84 17.91
C ALA A 5 -8.24 -75.80 17.81
N PRO A 6 -7.02 -75.62 18.41
CA PRO A 6 -6.46 -74.63 19.37
C PRO A 6 -5.81 -73.41 18.63
N ALA A 7 -4.88 -72.56 19.13
CA ALA A 7 -4.04 -72.42 20.35
C ALA A 7 -3.82 -70.89 20.66
N ARG A 8 -3.38 -70.36 21.82
CA ARG A 8 -2.56 -70.78 23.01
C ARG A 8 -1.02 -70.70 22.84
N ASP A 9 -0.21 -70.21 23.80
CA ASP A 9 -0.47 -69.69 25.17
C ASP A 9 0.39 -68.46 25.58
N ALA A 10 -0.20 -67.62 26.47
CA ALA A 10 0.28 -66.97 27.72
C ALA A 10 1.74 -66.42 27.91
N ALA A 11 2.05 -65.48 28.83
CA ALA A 11 1.32 -64.97 30.01
C ALA A 11 1.69 -63.50 30.41
N ARG A 12 0.91 -62.89 31.33
CA ARG A 12 1.33 -61.79 32.25
C ARG A 12 1.55 -62.36 33.66
N PRO A 13 2.19 -61.64 34.61
CA PRO A 13 1.46 -60.75 35.54
C PRO A 13 2.26 -59.44 35.85
N SER A 14 1.91 -58.48 36.73
CA SER A 14 0.81 -58.26 37.70
C SER A 14 0.68 -56.75 38.04
N GLU A 15 -0.52 -56.27 38.37
CA GLU A 15 -0.77 -55.04 39.18
C GLU A 15 -0.82 -55.39 40.69
N PRO A 16 -0.94 -54.44 41.65
CA PRO A 16 -2.29 -53.99 42.06
C PRO A 16 -2.43 -52.55 42.65
N GLY A 17 -3.68 -52.06 42.79
CA GLY A 17 -4.10 -50.97 43.70
C GLY A 17 -4.42 -49.62 43.02
N TRP A 18 -5.65 -49.13 42.81
CA TRP A 18 -6.89 -48.97 43.63
C TRP A 18 -6.80 -47.90 44.75
N SER A 19 -7.79 -47.01 44.97
CA SER A 19 -9.06 -46.71 44.23
C SER A 19 -9.86 -45.51 44.80
N ALA A 20 -10.78 -44.96 43.97
CA ALA A 20 -11.99 -44.16 44.33
C ALA A 20 -11.78 -42.76 44.97
N GLY A 21 -12.72 -41.80 44.89
CA GLY A 21 -14.05 -41.69 44.24
C GLY A 21 -14.59 -40.23 44.38
N SER A 22 -15.78 -39.81 43.94
CA SER A 22 -16.88 -40.46 43.20
C SER A 22 -17.98 -39.45 42.77
N CYS A 23 -18.76 -39.76 41.71
CA CYS A 23 -20.18 -39.35 41.48
C CYS A 23 -20.53 -37.86 41.13
N SER A 24 -21.61 -37.56 40.38
CA SER A 24 -22.54 -38.40 39.57
C SER A 24 -23.50 -37.62 38.64
N LEU A 25 -23.85 -38.25 37.49
CA LEU A 25 -25.11 -38.15 36.69
C LEU A 25 -25.49 -36.81 35.97
N GLY A 26 -26.12 -36.83 34.77
CA GLY A 26 -26.36 -37.96 33.86
C GLY A 26 -27.40 -37.73 32.71
N SER A 27 -27.20 -38.44 31.58
CA SER A 27 -28.14 -38.61 30.42
C SER A 27 -28.41 -37.38 29.51
N SER A 28 -28.83 -37.49 28.23
CA SER A 28 -29.42 -38.65 27.51
C SER A 28 -29.23 -38.67 25.97
N ARG A 29 -28.89 -39.86 25.42
CA ARG A 29 -29.25 -40.47 24.11
C ARG A 29 -28.90 -39.81 22.75
N CYS A 30 -28.79 -40.66 21.73
CA CYS A 30 -28.37 -40.38 20.36
C CYS A 30 -29.50 -40.59 19.33
N SER A 31 -29.33 -40.05 18.11
CA SER A 31 -29.93 -40.57 16.87
C SER A 31 -29.08 -40.19 15.65
N GLU A 32 -29.03 -41.05 14.63
CA GLU A 32 -28.13 -40.93 13.46
C GLU A 32 -28.70 -40.05 12.33
N GLY A 33 -27.82 -39.52 11.46
CA GLY A 33 -28.22 -38.81 10.23
C GLY A 33 -27.04 -38.62 9.26
N ARG A 34 -27.26 -38.88 7.95
CA ARG A 34 -26.23 -38.77 6.90
C ARG A 34 -26.09 -37.33 6.35
N PRO A 35 -24.94 -36.95 5.76
CA PRO A 35 -24.63 -35.55 5.43
C PRO A 35 -25.42 -35.01 4.23
N GLY A 36 -25.82 -33.74 4.32
CA GLY A 36 -26.36 -32.93 3.22
C GLY A 36 -25.60 -31.61 3.09
N GLN A 37 -25.53 -31.06 1.87
CA GLN A 37 -24.78 -29.83 1.60
C GLN A 37 -25.44 -28.58 2.25
N PRO A 38 -24.65 -27.63 2.77
CA PRO A 38 -25.18 -26.35 3.23
C PRO A 38 -25.59 -25.47 2.05
N LYS A 39 -26.89 -25.17 1.95
CA LYS A 39 -27.38 -24.07 1.09
C LYS A 39 -27.18 -22.74 1.82
N PHE A 40 -26.67 -21.73 1.11
CA PHE A 40 -26.68 -20.35 1.58
C PHE A 40 -28.11 -19.82 1.76
N GLN A 41 -28.36 -19.12 2.86
CA GLN A 41 -29.32 -18.02 2.92
C GLN A 41 -28.70 -16.83 3.69
N PRO A 42 -28.99 -15.58 3.30
CA PRO A 42 -28.43 -14.40 3.94
C PRO A 42 -29.22 -14.04 5.19
N ILE A 43 -28.52 -13.78 6.30
CA ILE A 43 -29.10 -13.16 7.50
C ILE A 43 -28.91 -11.64 7.38
N GLY A 44 -30.00 -10.89 7.52
CA GLY A 44 -29.99 -9.43 7.39
C GLY A 44 -29.37 -8.72 8.59
N ALA A 45 -28.68 -7.60 8.34
CA ALA A 45 -28.10 -6.77 9.39
C ALA A 45 -29.18 -6.01 10.18
N SER A 46 -29.42 -6.43 11.42
CA SER A 46 -30.17 -5.66 12.42
C SER A 46 -29.25 -4.69 13.15
N TRP A 47 -29.52 -3.39 13.02
CA TRP A 47 -28.83 -2.33 13.76
C TRP A 47 -29.45 -2.14 15.16
N PRO A 48 -28.66 -2.13 16.26
CA PRO A 48 -29.12 -1.58 17.53
C PRO A 48 -29.10 -0.04 17.47
N PRO A 49 -30.08 0.67 18.05
CA PRO A 49 -30.11 2.13 18.06
C PRO A 49 -29.20 2.74 19.14
N SER A 50 -28.87 4.01 18.92
CA SER A 50 -28.11 4.91 19.80
C SER A 50 -28.49 4.89 21.29
N SER A 51 -27.48 4.83 22.16
CA SER A 51 -27.53 5.46 23.48
C SER A 51 -27.23 6.97 23.36
N CYS A 52 -27.74 7.77 24.30
CA CYS A 52 -27.72 9.24 24.18
C CYS A 52 -26.39 9.86 24.62
N TRP A 53 -26.04 10.99 24.01
CA TRP A 53 -25.06 11.92 24.58
C TRP A 53 -25.76 12.77 25.65
N GLU A 54 -25.36 12.62 26.92
CA GLU A 54 -25.67 13.62 27.95
C GLU A 54 -24.66 14.76 27.85
N ALA A 55 -25.15 16.00 27.92
CA ALA A 55 -24.33 17.20 27.85
C ALA A 55 -24.27 17.88 29.23
N TRP A 56 -23.06 18.06 29.76
CA TRP A 56 -22.78 18.95 30.88
C TRP A 56 -21.56 19.83 30.60
N PRO A 57 -21.55 21.11 31.00
CA PRO A 57 -20.51 22.07 30.65
C PRO A 57 -19.39 22.16 31.70
N CYS A 58 -18.18 22.49 31.26
CA CYS A 58 -17.10 22.98 32.13
C CYS A 58 -16.80 24.44 31.84
N SER A 59 -17.34 25.33 32.69
CA SER A 59 -16.94 26.73 32.78
C SER A 59 -15.74 26.89 33.71
N VAL A 60 -14.64 27.50 33.23
CA VAL A 60 -13.67 28.16 34.10
C VAL A 60 -13.32 29.52 33.50
N SER A 61 -13.33 30.56 34.33
CA SER A 61 -13.08 31.95 33.96
C SER A 61 -12.19 32.63 35.00
N GLY A 62 -11.24 33.45 34.55
CA GLY A 62 -10.55 34.44 35.39
C GLY A 62 -9.07 34.17 35.68
N GLY A 63 -8.29 35.25 35.72
CA GLY A 63 -6.85 35.25 36.03
C GLY A 63 -6.11 36.29 35.16
N CYS A 64 -5.90 37.51 35.67
CA CYS A 64 -5.31 38.61 34.90
C CYS A 64 -4.10 39.24 35.61
N GLY A 65 -3.03 39.47 34.82
CA GLY A 65 -2.00 40.50 35.02
C GLY A 65 -0.89 40.19 36.04
N PRO A 66 0.07 41.12 36.22
CA PRO A 66 0.29 42.37 35.45
C PRO A 66 1.70 42.49 34.82
N GLU A 67 1.90 43.53 33.99
CA GLU A 67 3.09 44.41 33.81
C GLU A 67 4.54 43.83 33.74
N ALA A 68 5.53 44.45 33.06
CA ALA A 68 5.62 45.46 32.00
C ALA A 68 7.08 45.51 31.47
N GLU A 69 7.35 46.13 30.31
CA GLU A 69 8.48 47.07 30.02
C GLU A 69 8.84 47.25 28.53
N LYS A 70 9.29 48.47 28.18
CA LYS A 70 9.86 48.99 26.92
C LYS A 70 10.24 50.47 27.15
N PRO A 71 11.10 51.12 26.33
CA PRO A 71 12.25 50.67 25.52
C PRO A 71 13.55 51.37 26.00
N PRO A 72 14.62 51.57 25.19
CA PRO A 72 14.69 52.74 24.29
C PRO A 72 15.43 52.48 22.95
N CYS A 73 15.83 53.53 22.23
CA CYS A 73 16.28 53.49 20.82
C CYS A 73 17.66 54.14 20.57
N CYS A 74 18.36 53.66 19.52
CA CYS A 74 19.33 54.33 18.61
C CYS A 74 19.25 53.58 17.26
N GLY A 75 19.53 54.10 16.06
CA GLY A 75 20.28 55.30 15.64
C GLY A 75 21.68 54.87 15.14
N SER A 76 22.14 55.13 13.90
CA SER A 76 21.56 55.86 12.75
C SER A 76 22.29 55.50 11.42
N ASP A 77 21.94 56.18 10.30
CA ASP A 77 22.77 56.45 9.09
C ASP A 77 22.98 55.34 8.01
N LEU A 78 22.96 55.61 6.68
CA LEU A 78 22.82 56.84 5.85
C LEU A 78 21.97 56.58 4.57
N GLY A 79 21.44 57.65 3.95
CA GLY A 79 20.99 57.72 2.52
C GLY A 79 21.83 58.75 1.75
N PRO A 80 21.33 59.50 0.73
CA PRO A 80 20.14 59.39 -0.14
C PRO A 80 20.57 59.02 -1.60
N ALA A 81 19.89 59.19 -2.74
CA ALA A 81 18.85 60.06 -3.31
C ALA A 81 18.39 59.44 -4.67
N ALA A 82 17.49 59.97 -5.51
CA ALA A 82 16.61 61.15 -5.49
C ALA A 82 15.29 60.80 -6.23
N ALA A 83 14.32 61.71 -6.25
CA ALA A 83 13.05 61.56 -6.98
C ALA A 83 12.81 62.77 -7.91
N GLU A 84 11.90 62.63 -8.87
CA GLU A 84 11.28 63.78 -9.55
C GLU A 84 9.79 63.50 -9.81
N ASP A 85 8.96 64.55 -9.74
CA ASP A 85 7.49 64.49 -9.63
C ASP A 85 6.89 65.66 -10.43
N VAL A 86 5.82 65.41 -11.20
CA VAL A 86 5.06 66.48 -11.88
C VAL A 86 3.56 66.19 -11.82
N ARG A 87 2.82 67.14 -11.23
CA ARG A 87 1.35 67.16 -11.14
C ARG A 87 0.74 68.25 -12.01
N MET A 88 -0.51 68.03 -12.45
CA MET A 88 -1.69 68.92 -12.37
C MET A 88 -2.88 68.18 -13.03
N GLY A 89 -4.18 68.39 -12.76
CA GLY A 89 -4.94 69.61 -12.43
C GLY A 89 -5.90 69.90 -13.62
N ILE A 90 -7.17 70.33 -13.49
CA ILE A 90 -7.89 70.94 -12.37
C ILE A 90 -9.44 70.91 -12.59
N GLN A 91 -10.23 70.81 -11.51
CA GLN A 91 -11.65 71.24 -11.32
C GLN A 91 -12.79 70.72 -12.24
N ALA A 92 -14.02 71.22 -11.97
CA ALA A 92 -15.31 70.60 -12.32
C ALA A 92 -16.50 71.61 -12.27
N SER A 93 -17.72 71.07 -12.47
CA SER A 93 -19.07 71.64 -12.21
C SER A 93 -19.73 72.53 -13.27
N HIS A 94 -20.98 72.19 -13.59
CA HIS A 94 -22.16 73.07 -13.69
C HIS A 94 -23.45 72.20 -13.79
N ALA A 95 -24.64 72.81 -13.73
CA ALA A 95 -25.91 72.12 -13.46
C ALA A 95 -27.04 72.44 -14.46
N PHE A 96 -28.14 71.66 -14.34
CA PHE A 96 -29.53 71.79 -14.82
C PHE A 96 -30.06 73.19 -15.27
N PRO A 97 -31.12 73.31 -16.11
CA PRO A 97 -32.27 72.36 -16.19
C PRO A 97 -32.91 72.11 -17.59
N GLY A 98 -33.97 71.29 -17.61
CA GLY A 98 -34.94 71.15 -18.72
C GLY A 98 -34.61 70.05 -19.74
N GLY A 99 -35.56 69.29 -20.31
CA GLY A 99 -36.97 69.12 -19.98
C GLY A 99 -37.95 69.43 -21.11
N HIS A 100 -38.26 68.44 -21.96
CA HIS A 100 -39.55 68.28 -22.66
C HIS A 100 -39.66 66.88 -23.28
N SER A 101 -40.88 66.35 -23.33
CA SER A 101 -41.22 65.06 -23.95
C SER A 101 -41.72 65.23 -25.39
N LEU A 102 -41.40 64.31 -26.29
CA LEU A 102 -42.24 63.98 -27.45
C LEU A 102 -42.06 62.52 -27.88
N SER A 103 -43.05 61.97 -28.57
CA SER A 103 -43.24 60.51 -28.73
C SER A 103 -43.50 60.09 -30.19
N ALA A 104 -42.69 59.16 -30.71
CA ALA A 104 -43.03 58.28 -31.83
C ALA A 104 -41.99 57.13 -31.92
N PRO A 105 -42.35 55.92 -32.40
CA PRO A 105 -41.41 54.82 -32.59
C PRO A 105 -40.67 54.92 -33.93
N LEU A 106 -39.37 54.59 -33.94
CA LEU A 106 -38.62 54.33 -35.17
C LEU A 106 -38.65 52.84 -35.49
N GLU A 107 -39.23 52.49 -36.64
CA GLU A 107 -39.16 51.15 -37.20
C GLU A 107 -37.70 50.78 -37.50
N ARG A 108 -37.22 49.68 -36.91
CA ARG A 108 -35.99 49.04 -37.40
C ARG A 108 -36.35 48.14 -38.57
N THR A 109 -36.25 48.69 -39.77
CA THR A 109 -36.26 47.92 -41.02
C THR A 109 -35.24 46.79 -40.94
N SER A 110 -35.68 45.58 -41.27
CA SER A 110 -34.82 44.40 -41.31
C SER A 110 -33.89 44.48 -42.53
N LEU A 111 -32.64 44.84 -42.31
CA LEU A 111 -31.59 44.64 -43.31
C LEU A 111 -31.29 43.14 -43.40
N ASP A 112 -31.87 42.52 -44.42
CA ASP A 112 -31.75 41.10 -44.72
C ASP A 112 -30.33 40.75 -45.16
N THR A 113 -29.52 40.24 -44.23
CA THR A 113 -28.20 39.69 -44.53
C THR A 113 -28.37 38.33 -45.18
N SER A 114 -28.55 38.34 -46.51
CA SER A 114 -28.76 37.15 -47.34
C SER A 114 -27.76 36.05 -47.02
N LEU A 115 -28.26 34.93 -46.49
CA LEU A 115 -27.43 33.79 -46.07
C LEU A 115 -26.79 33.11 -47.28
N ASN A 116 -25.48 32.89 -47.18
CA ASN A 116 -24.66 32.26 -48.22
C ASN A 116 -25.15 30.81 -48.49
N PRO A 117 -25.73 30.50 -49.68
CA PRO A 117 -26.51 29.28 -49.91
C PRO A 117 -25.65 28.05 -50.22
N GLY A 118 -24.51 27.89 -49.53
CA GLY A 118 -23.50 26.87 -49.80
C GLY A 118 -23.10 25.98 -48.63
N GLN A 119 -23.58 26.23 -47.40
CA GLN A 119 -23.31 25.35 -46.26
C GLN A 119 -24.46 24.35 -46.05
N PRO A 120 -24.20 23.03 -46.00
CA PRO A 120 -25.24 22.03 -45.74
C PRO A 120 -25.71 22.16 -44.30
N THR A 121 -26.96 22.59 -44.11
CA THR A 121 -27.60 22.62 -42.79
C THR A 121 -27.68 21.20 -42.23
N PRO A 122 -27.26 20.95 -40.98
CA PRO A 122 -27.29 19.61 -40.42
C PRO A 122 -28.73 19.11 -40.31
N SER A 123 -28.96 17.86 -40.71
CA SER A 123 -30.29 17.22 -40.66
C SER A 123 -31.00 17.49 -39.32
N PRO A 124 -32.31 17.80 -39.30
CA PRO A 124 -33.06 18.04 -38.07
C PRO A 124 -32.91 16.92 -37.01
N ILE A 125 -32.67 15.69 -37.45
CA ILE A 125 -32.37 14.54 -36.58
C ILE A 125 -31.00 14.69 -35.90
N LEU A 126 -29.96 15.11 -36.65
CA LEU A 126 -28.62 15.35 -36.11
C LEU A 126 -28.62 16.54 -35.15
N GLN A 127 -29.30 17.64 -35.51
CA GLN A 127 -29.43 18.81 -34.64
C GLN A 127 -30.20 18.46 -33.36
N GLY A 128 -31.30 17.71 -33.46
CA GLY A 128 -32.06 17.23 -32.31
C GLY A 128 -31.29 16.23 -31.43
N LEU A 129 -30.45 15.36 -32.01
CA LEU A 129 -29.53 14.51 -31.27
C LEU A 129 -28.49 15.34 -30.52
N ALA A 130 -27.83 16.28 -31.20
CA ALA A 130 -26.83 17.16 -30.62
C ALA A 130 -27.42 17.93 -29.42
N ASP A 131 -28.55 18.61 -29.59
CA ASP A 131 -29.16 19.43 -28.53
C ASP A 131 -29.71 18.59 -27.36
N ARG A 132 -30.09 17.32 -27.60
CA ARG A 132 -30.53 16.38 -26.56
C ARG A 132 -29.38 15.79 -25.75
N PHE A 133 -28.26 15.45 -26.40
CA PHE A 133 -27.08 14.87 -25.74
C PHE A 133 -26.01 15.90 -25.36
N ARG A 134 -26.21 17.18 -25.69
CA ARG A 134 -25.35 18.32 -25.30
C ARG A 134 -24.93 18.35 -23.82
N PRO A 135 -25.81 18.08 -22.82
CA PRO A 135 -25.36 18.03 -21.43
C PRO A 135 -24.35 16.90 -21.18
N LEU A 136 -24.54 15.75 -21.82
CA LEU A 136 -23.63 14.60 -21.71
C LEU A 136 -22.24 14.94 -22.29
N LEU A 137 -22.22 15.55 -23.48
CA LEU A 137 -20.99 15.98 -24.16
C LEU A 137 -20.24 17.06 -23.38
N LEU A 138 -20.96 18.00 -22.75
CA LEU A 138 -20.34 19.05 -21.93
C LEU A 138 -19.81 18.51 -20.59
N LEU A 139 -20.45 17.49 -19.98
CA LEU A 139 -19.88 16.80 -18.83
C LEU A 139 -18.64 15.98 -19.23
N ALA A 140 -18.65 15.30 -20.37
CA ALA A 140 -17.47 14.61 -20.89
C ALA A 140 -16.30 15.59 -21.12
N ALA A 141 -16.53 16.70 -21.81
CA ALA A 141 -15.51 17.74 -22.01
C ALA A 141 -14.99 18.34 -20.69
N TRP A 142 -15.85 18.49 -19.68
CA TRP A 142 -15.47 18.96 -18.35
C TRP A 142 -14.61 17.93 -17.59
N TYR A 143 -14.91 16.63 -17.70
CA TYR A 143 -14.08 15.54 -17.16
C TYR A 143 -12.69 15.52 -17.82
N LEU A 144 -12.63 15.61 -19.16
CA LEU A 144 -11.36 15.67 -19.90
C LEU A 144 -10.52 16.90 -19.50
N GLY A 145 -11.15 18.07 -19.32
CA GLY A 145 -10.48 19.27 -18.84
C GLY A 145 -9.89 19.10 -17.42
N LEU A 146 -10.63 18.46 -16.52
CA LEU A 146 -10.14 18.13 -15.17
C LEU A 146 -9.00 17.10 -15.21
N GLY A 147 -9.07 16.10 -16.09
CA GLY A 147 -8.01 15.09 -16.27
C GLY A 147 -6.71 15.65 -16.87
N VAL A 148 -6.80 16.65 -17.76
CA VAL A 148 -5.65 17.43 -18.25
C VAL A 148 -5.06 18.30 -17.13
N LEU A 149 -5.90 19.02 -16.38
CA LEU A 149 -5.46 19.84 -15.25
C LEU A 149 -4.74 18.99 -14.18
N LEU A 150 -5.32 17.86 -13.79
CA LEU A 150 -4.72 16.92 -12.85
C LEU A 150 -3.35 16.43 -13.33
N ARG A 151 -3.20 16.06 -14.61
CA ARG A 151 -1.90 15.63 -15.16
C ARG A 151 -0.86 16.74 -15.15
N LEU A 152 -1.25 17.99 -15.41
CA LEU A 152 -0.35 19.13 -15.29
C LEU A 152 0.05 19.37 -13.84
N THR A 153 -0.88 19.33 -12.88
CA THR A 153 -0.60 19.45 -11.44
C THR A 153 0.35 18.35 -10.94
N LEU A 154 0.10 17.09 -11.32
CA LEU A 154 0.95 15.95 -10.95
C LEU A 154 2.35 16.03 -11.58
N TRP A 155 2.46 16.49 -12.84
CA TRP A 155 3.77 16.69 -13.47
C TRP A 155 4.54 17.86 -12.82
N LEU A 156 3.86 18.95 -12.48
CA LEU A 156 4.45 20.10 -11.81
C LEU A 156 4.97 19.77 -10.41
N GLY A 157 4.22 18.99 -9.63
CA GLY A 157 4.61 18.54 -8.29
C GLY A 157 5.69 17.44 -8.32
N PHE A 158 5.38 16.31 -8.94
CA PHE A 158 6.13 15.06 -8.77
C PHE A 158 6.92 14.65 -10.04
N GLY A 159 6.38 14.98 -11.23
CA GLY A 159 7.02 14.63 -12.51
C GLY A 159 8.42 15.23 -12.69
N ARG A 160 8.66 16.44 -12.17
CA ARG A 160 9.96 17.11 -12.24
C ARG A 160 11.04 16.39 -11.43
N GLU A 161 10.74 15.99 -10.19
CA GLU A 161 11.65 15.23 -9.33
C GLU A 161 11.90 13.83 -9.88
N ALA A 162 10.87 13.18 -10.41
CA ALA A 162 10.98 11.94 -11.18
C ALA A 162 11.67 12.12 -12.56
N GLN A 163 12.20 13.31 -12.86
CA GLN A 163 12.94 13.65 -14.08
C GLN A 163 12.17 13.27 -15.36
N VAL A 164 10.87 13.59 -15.39
CA VAL A 164 9.99 13.55 -16.58
C VAL A 164 10.12 14.90 -17.31
N PRO A 165 10.72 14.96 -18.51
CA PRO A 165 10.92 16.22 -19.21
C PRO A 165 9.59 16.81 -19.70
N ALA A 166 9.51 18.14 -19.83
CA ALA A 166 8.29 18.82 -20.29
C ALA A 166 7.84 18.36 -21.69
N SER A 167 8.77 17.93 -22.55
CA SER A 167 8.45 17.33 -23.86
C SER A 167 7.62 16.05 -23.76
N SER A 168 7.68 15.30 -22.66
CA SER A 168 6.82 14.13 -22.45
C SER A 168 5.34 14.50 -22.30
N LEU A 169 4.99 15.75 -21.99
CA LEU A 169 3.59 16.21 -21.96
C LEU A 169 2.91 16.13 -23.34
N LEU A 170 3.68 16.21 -24.43
CA LEU A 170 3.19 16.02 -25.80
C LEU A 170 2.65 14.60 -26.04
N TRP A 171 3.09 13.61 -25.25
CA TRP A 171 2.55 12.25 -25.24
C TRP A 171 1.56 12.02 -24.09
N VAL A 172 1.93 12.41 -22.87
CA VAL A 172 1.17 12.17 -21.64
C VAL A 172 -0.23 12.79 -21.70
N LEU A 173 -0.39 13.99 -22.27
CA LEU A 173 -1.69 14.66 -22.31
C LEU A 173 -2.63 14.03 -23.35
N PRO A 174 -2.23 13.76 -24.62
CA PRO A 174 -3.09 13.02 -25.56
C PRO A 174 -3.38 11.58 -25.13
N ALA A 175 -2.38 10.83 -24.66
CA ALA A 175 -2.56 9.45 -24.20
C ALA A 175 -3.52 9.37 -23.00
N GLY A 176 -3.32 10.24 -22.02
CA GLY A 176 -4.23 10.38 -20.87
C GLY A 176 -5.63 10.82 -21.25
N ALA A 177 -5.77 11.74 -22.21
CA ALA A 177 -7.09 12.13 -22.73
C ALA A 177 -7.82 10.96 -23.40
N VAL A 178 -7.13 10.03 -24.08
CA VAL A 178 -7.78 8.82 -24.62
C VAL A 178 -8.24 7.89 -23.49
N SER A 179 -7.42 7.64 -22.46
CA SER A 179 -7.85 6.89 -21.27
C SER A 179 -9.07 7.53 -20.58
N ASP A 180 -9.09 8.86 -20.47
CA ASP A 180 -10.18 9.60 -19.86
C ASP A 180 -11.45 9.59 -20.74
N VAL A 181 -11.34 9.62 -22.08
CA VAL A 181 -12.49 9.44 -22.98
C VAL A 181 -13.15 8.10 -22.71
N VAL A 182 -12.38 7.00 -22.67
CA VAL A 182 -12.90 5.66 -22.35
C VAL A 182 -13.58 5.66 -20.97
N GLN A 183 -12.91 6.20 -19.95
CA GLN A 183 -13.43 6.22 -18.59
C GLN A 183 -14.70 7.07 -18.45
N SER A 184 -14.83 8.16 -19.22
CA SER A 184 -16.03 9.00 -19.26
C SER A 184 -17.25 8.23 -19.80
N LEU A 185 -17.07 7.31 -20.75
CA LEU A 185 -18.17 6.50 -21.32
C LEU A 185 -18.79 5.58 -20.26
N TYR A 186 -17.99 5.02 -19.36
CA TYR A 186 -18.49 4.29 -18.20
C TYR A 186 -19.27 5.22 -17.25
N PHE A 187 -18.66 6.33 -16.82
CA PHE A 187 -19.24 7.19 -15.78
C PHE A 187 -20.48 7.97 -16.22
N LEU A 188 -20.63 8.23 -17.52
CA LEU A 188 -21.79 8.92 -18.09
C LEU A 188 -22.90 7.97 -18.57
N LEU A 189 -22.68 6.64 -18.54
CA LEU A 189 -23.67 5.64 -18.96
C LEU A 189 -25.05 5.78 -18.26
N PRO A 190 -25.15 6.05 -16.93
CA PRO A 190 -26.46 6.26 -16.29
C PRO A 190 -27.22 7.48 -16.83
N LEU A 191 -26.51 8.56 -17.17
CA LEU A 191 -27.08 9.76 -17.78
C LEU A 191 -27.43 9.55 -19.27
N ALA A 192 -26.63 8.77 -19.99
CA ALA A 192 -26.92 8.34 -21.36
C ALA A 192 -28.20 7.48 -21.43
N LEU A 193 -28.34 6.50 -20.52
CA LEU A 193 -29.55 5.69 -20.35
C LEU A 193 -30.77 6.56 -20.02
N TYR A 194 -30.62 7.52 -19.10
CA TYR A 194 -31.69 8.47 -18.75
C TYR A 194 -32.17 9.29 -19.95
N LEU A 195 -31.23 9.84 -20.74
CA LEU A 195 -31.52 10.58 -21.97
C LEU A 195 -32.10 9.69 -23.09
N GLY A 196 -31.68 8.44 -23.18
CA GLY A 196 -32.23 7.47 -24.12
C GLY A 196 -33.68 7.13 -23.80
N LEU A 197 -33.96 6.69 -22.57
CA LEU A 197 -35.26 6.15 -22.14
C LEU A 197 -36.35 7.23 -22.00
N LYS A 198 -36.05 8.35 -21.34
CA LYS A 198 -37.06 9.34 -20.93
C LYS A 198 -37.66 10.10 -22.14
N SER A 199 -38.90 9.77 -22.51
CA SER A 199 -39.59 10.48 -23.61
C SER A 199 -39.69 11.98 -23.35
N ALA A 200 -39.67 12.78 -24.43
CA ALA A 200 -39.83 14.22 -24.34
C ALA A 200 -41.21 14.57 -23.75
N ARG A 201 -41.23 15.52 -22.81
CA ARG A 201 -42.46 16.03 -22.19
C ARG A 201 -42.36 17.55 -22.08
N LYS A 202 -43.42 18.28 -22.44
CA LYS A 202 -43.57 19.69 -22.03
C LYS A 202 -43.46 19.73 -20.49
N PRO A 203 -42.66 20.62 -19.88
CA PRO A 203 -42.33 20.56 -18.45
C PRO A 203 -43.49 21.04 -17.56
N LYS A 204 -44.55 20.22 -17.44
CA LYS A 204 -45.73 20.47 -16.59
C LYS A 204 -45.47 20.36 -15.07
N ARG A 205 -44.25 20.05 -14.63
CA ARG A 205 -43.87 19.92 -13.20
C ARG A 205 -42.39 20.28 -13.01
N THR A 206 -42.11 21.16 -12.05
CA THR A 206 -40.80 21.76 -11.75
C THR A 206 -39.67 20.75 -11.46
N TRP A 207 -40.02 19.54 -11.03
CA TRP A 207 -39.08 18.47 -10.66
C TRP A 207 -38.48 17.72 -11.88
N GLY A 208 -38.91 18.04 -13.11
CA GLY A 208 -38.47 17.39 -14.34
C GLY A 208 -36.95 17.37 -14.61
N PRO A 209 -36.22 18.50 -14.45
CA PRO A 209 -34.76 18.58 -14.57
C PRO A 209 -34.01 18.40 -13.24
N ALA A 210 -34.71 18.32 -12.09
CA ALA A 210 -34.06 18.18 -10.79
C ALA A 210 -33.25 16.86 -10.66
N VAL A 211 -33.79 15.75 -11.16
CA VAL A 211 -33.10 14.44 -11.15
C VAL A 211 -31.73 14.47 -11.86
N PRO A 212 -31.60 14.90 -13.13
CA PRO A 212 -30.29 14.97 -13.77
C PRO A 212 -29.41 16.09 -13.21
N ALA A 213 -29.96 17.15 -12.60
CA ALA A 213 -29.17 18.16 -11.89
C ALA A 213 -28.55 17.58 -10.60
N ILE A 214 -29.29 16.79 -9.81
CA ILE A 214 -28.77 16.06 -8.64
C ILE A 214 -27.72 15.02 -9.08
N ALA A 215 -27.98 14.28 -10.17
CA ALA A 215 -26.98 13.36 -10.72
C ALA A 215 -25.73 14.09 -11.21
N THR A 216 -25.86 15.30 -11.79
CA THR A 216 -24.72 16.15 -12.14
C THR A 216 -23.95 16.59 -10.90
N PHE A 217 -24.63 17.03 -9.85
CA PHE A 217 -24.00 17.39 -8.57
C PHE A 217 -23.18 16.23 -8.00
N LEU A 218 -23.78 15.05 -7.85
CA LEU A 218 -23.11 13.87 -7.28
C LEU A 218 -21.93 13.39 -8.14
N TRP A 219 -22.08 13.41 -9.47
CA TRP A 219 -21.03 13.04 -10.42
C TRP A 219 -19.86 14.04 -10.39
N THR A 220 -20.13 15.34 -10.35
CA THR A 220 -19.09 16.38 -10.24
C THR A 220 -18.41 16.38 -8.87
N LEU A 221 -19.17 16.22 -7.79
CA LEU A 221 -18.63 16.06 -6.43
C LEU A 221 -17.68 14.86 -6.38
N GLY A 222 -18.10 13.72 -6.94
CA GLY A 222 -17.31 12.50 -7.08
C GLY A 222 -15.97 12.74 -7.78
N TRP A 223 -15.95 13.34 -8.98
CA TRP A 223 -14.69 13.54 -9.71
C TRP A 223 -13.78 14.62 -9.13
N LEU A 224 -14.31 15.65 -8.49
CA LEU A 224 -13.47 16.62 -7.76
C LEU A 224 -12.82 15.99 -6.53
N PHE A 225 -13.57 15.19 -5.77
CA PHE A 225 -13.02 14.47 -4.63
C PHE A 225 -12.01 13.41 -5.07
N MET A 226 -12.33 12.61 -6.09
CA MET A 226 -11.41 11.61 -6.66
C MET A 226 -10.14 12.23 -7.23
N ALA A 227 -10.21 13.41 -7.89
CA ALA A 227 -9.01 14.11 -8.35
C ALA A 227 -8.13 14.61 -7.19
N ALA A 228 -8.72 14.99 -6.05
CA ALA A 228 -7.97 15.30 -4.84
C ALA A 228 -7.35 14.03 -4.22
N CYS A 229 -8.09 12.92 -4.15
CA CYS A 229 -7.56 11.63 -3.72
C CYS A 229 -6.41 11.14 -4.62
N GLU A 230 -6.52 11.32 -5.93
CA GLU A 230 -5.42 11.01 -6.87
C GLU A 230 -4.20 11.90 -6.63
N TYR A 231 -4.36 13.17 -6.24
CA TYR A 231 -3.23 14.03 -5.89
C TYR A 231 -2.47 13.50 -4.66
N PHE A 232 -3.16 13.26 -3.54
CA PHE A 232 -2.52 12.76 -2.30
C PHE A 232 -2.01 11.31 -2.44
N PHE A 233 -2.67 10.46 -3.24
CA PHE A 233 -2.16 9.12 -3.52
C PHE A 233 -0.90 9.15 -4.39
N PHE A 234 -0.81 10.05 -5.37
CA PHE A 234 0.39 10.23 -6.17
C PHE A 234 1.52 10.88 -5.38
N GLU A 235 1.21 11.79 -4.45
CA GLU A 235 2.17 12.34 -3.48
C GLU A 235 2.83 11.23 -2.66
N GLU A 236 2.09 10.18 -2.27
CA GLU A 236 2.61 9.08 -1.46
C GLU A 236 3.39 8.04 -2.27
N PHE A 237 2.87 7.63 -3.44
CA PHE A 237 3.36 6.44 -4.16
C PHE A 237 4.01 6.74 -5.53
N ASN A 238 4.09 8.01 -5.95
CA ASN A 238 4.48 8.45 -7.30
C ASN A 238 3.72 7.73 -8.44
N ALA A 239 2.48 7.31 -8.15
CA ALA A 239 1.67 6.44 -9.01
C ALA A 239 0.18 6.75 -8.91
N ARG A 240 -0.62 6.26 -9.86
CA ARG A 240 -2.07 6.19 -9.77
C ARG A 240 -2.50 5.05 -8.83
N PHE A 241 -3.80 5.04 -8.50
CA PHE A 241 -4.44 3.96 -7.74
C PHE A 241 -4.02 2.57 -8.23
N ASN A 242 -3.44 1.80 -7.33
CA ASN A 242 -2.87 0.47 -7.56
C ASN A 242 -3.40 -0.50 -6.48
N LEU A 243 -2.75 -1.67 -6.30
CA LEU A 243 -3.20 -2.68 -5.33
C LEU A 243 -3.22 -2.16 -3.88
N VAL A 244 -2.48 -1.10 -3.52
CA VAL A 244 -2.58 -0.46 -2.19
C VAL A 244 -3.99 0.11 -1.97
N SER A 245 -4.49 0.88 -2.94
CA SER A 245 -5.82 1.51 -2.88
C SER A 245 -6.98 0.50 -2.88
N VAL A 246 -6.77 -0.70 -3.43
CA VAL A 246 -7.72 -1.82 -3.33
C VAL A 246 -7.74 -2.37 -1.91
N ASN A 247 -6.56 -2.61 -1.34
CA ASN A 247 -6.44 -3.27 -0.05
C ASN A 247 -6.87 -2.40 1.13
N TYR A 248 -6.71 -1.07 1.00
CA TYR A 248 -7.26 -0.10 1.94
C TYR A 248 -8.79 -0.17 2.08
N LEU A 249 -9.53 -0.66 1.09
CA LEU A 249 -10.98 -0.87 1.21
C LEU A 249 -11.35 -2.05 2.13
N MET A 250 -10.39 -2.90 2.53
CA MET A 250 -10.61 -3.98 3.50
C MET A 250 -10.51 -3.51 4.96
N TYR A 251 -9.88 -2.37 5.22
CA TYR A 251 -9.65 -1.81 6.56
C TYR A 251 -10.20 -0.37 6.66
N PRO A 252 -11.53 -0.18 6.49
CA PRO A 252 -12.13 1.14 6.33
C PRO A 252 -12.02 2.01 7.57
N THR A 253 -11.91 1.44 8.78
CA THR A 253 -11.83 2.19 10.05
C THR A 253 -10.48 2.89 10.19
N GLU A 254 -9.40 2.13 10.03
CA GLU A 254 -8.01 2.59 10.12
C GLU A 254 -7.72 3.60 9.01
N VAL A 255 -8.08 3.25 7.77
CA VAL A 255 -7.86 4.10 6.60
C VAL A 255 -8.67 5.40 6.66
N ALA A 256 -9.95 5.36 7.10
CA ALA A 256 -10.72 6.60 7.27
C ALA A 256 -10.20 7.46 8.43
N GLY A 257 -9.74 6.84 9.52
CA GLY A 257 -9.14 7.54 10.66
C GLY A 257 -7.82 8.24 10.32
N ASP A 258 -6.94 7.56 9.58
CA ASP A 258 -5.70 8.13 9.05
C ASP A 258 -5.98 9.26 8.05
N ILE A 259 -6.84 9.03 7.06
CA ILE A 259 -7.22 10.05 6.08
C ILE A 259 -7.83 11.30 6.73
N TRP A 260 -8.63 11.13 7.80
CA TRP A 260 -9.24 12.25 8.54
C TRP A 260 -8.23 13.00 9.43
N SER A 261 -7.15 12.33 9.86
CA SER A 261 -6.10 12.91 10.70
C SER A 261 -5.02 13.63 9.88
N GLU A 262 -4.64 13.08 8.73
CA GLU A 262 -3.59 13.63 7.85
C GLU A 262 -4.11 14.74 6.92
N TYR A 263 -5.28 14.55 6.30
CA TYR A 263 -5.75 15.44 5.23
C TYR A 263 -6.89 16.37 5.68
N PRO A 264 -7.01 17.59 5.11
CA PRO A 264 -8.07 18.54 5.45
C PRO A 264 -9.42 18.17 4.78
N VAL A 265 -9.91 16.94 5.00
CA VAL A 265 -11.06 16.31 4.31
C VAL A 265 -12.29 17.22 4.25
N VAL A 266 -12.65 17.86 5.36
CA VAL A 266 -13.81 18.78 5.42
C VAL A 266 -13.65 19.98 4.49
N LYS A 267 -12.44 20.56 4.39
CA LYS A 267 -12.16 21.70 3.49
C LYS A 267 -12.20 21.26 2.03
N ILE A 268 -11.63 20.08 1.72
CA ILE A 268 -11.65 19.48 0.38
C ILE A 268 -13.10 19.25 -0.05
N LEU A 269 -13.89 18.53 0.75
CA LEU A 269 -15.31 18.25 0.46
C LEU A 269 -16.15 19.52 0.32
N ALA A 270 -15.91 20.57 1.13
CA ALA A 270 -16.60 21.85 0.99
C ALA A 270 -16.32 22.53 -0.36
N VAL A 271 -15.06 22.55 -0.81
CA VAL A 271 -14.68 23.08 -2.13
C VAL A 271 -15.26 22.22 -3.27
N CYS A 272 -15.19 20.90 -3.16
CA CYS A 272 -15.79 19.98 -4.14
C CYS A 272 -17.31 20.17 -4.25
N ALA A 273 -18.01 20.32 -3.11
CA ALA A 273 -19.45 20.54 -3.06
C ALA A 273 -19.86 21.91 -3.63
N LEU A 274 -19.10 22.98 -3.36
CA LEU A 274 -19.34 24.31 -3.95
C LEU A 274 -19.23 24.27 -5.47
N LEU A 275 -18.15 23.69 -6.01
CA LEU A 275 -17.91 23.56 -7.45
C LEU A 275 -18.92 22.61 -8.12
N ALA A 276 -19.35 21.55 -7.44
CA ALA A 276 -20.43 20.68 -7.88
C ALA A 276 -21.79 21.40 -7.92
N GLY A 277 -22.09 22.22 -6.91
CA GLY A 277 -23.29 23.05 -6.85
C GLY A 277 -23.35 24.06 -8.01
N LEU A 278 -22.25 24.78 -8.25
CA LEU A 278 -22.12 25.71 -9.38
C LEU A 278 -22.24 25.02 -10.74
N THR A 279 -21.70 23.81 -10.88
CA THR A 279 -21.83 23.00 -12.10
C THR A 279 -23.27 22.55 -12.30
N ALA A 280 -23.91 21.92 -11.31
CA ALA A 280 -25.31 21.50 -11.39
C ALA A 280 -26.27 22.68 -11.66
N TRP A 281 -26.03 23.83 -11.04
CA TRP A 281 -26.79 25.07 -11.27
C TRP A 281 -26.63 25.59 -12.71
N LYS A 282 -25.43 25.56 -13.31
CA LYS A 282 -25.25 25.89 -14.74
C LYS A 282 -25.92 24.87 -15.67
N PHE A 283 -25.92 23.59 -15.31
CA PHE A 283 -26.46 22.51 -16.14
C PHE A 283 -27.99 22.35 -16.06
N GLN A 284 -28.68 22.91 -15.05
CA GLN A 284 -30.13 22.76 -14.89
C GLN A 284 -30.95 23.17 -16.14
N SER A 285 -30.53 24.26 -16.81
CA SER A 285 -31.17 24.79 -18.02
C SER A 285 -30.85 23.95 -19.26
N LEU A 286 -29.63 23.43 -19.34
CA LEU A 286 -29.20 22.48 -20.38
C LEU A 286 -30.00 21.17 -20.29
N TRP A 287 -30.22 20.64 -19.08
CA TRP A 287 -31.07 19.47 -18.85
C TRP A 287 -32.54 19.74 -19.16
N ALA A 288 -33.07 20.92 -18.81
CA ALA A 288 -34.43 21.32 -19.17
C ALA A 288 -34.63 21.39 -20.69
N ARG A 289 -33.68 22.01 -21.42
CA ARG A 289 -33.67 22.05 -22.90
C ARG A 289 -33.58 20.64 -23.47
N ALA A 290 -32.59 19.84 -23.08
CA ALA A 290 -32.38 18.48 -23.58
C ALA A 290 -33.61 17.57 -23.43
N LEU A 291 -34.29 17.63 -22.27
CA LEU A 291 -35.50 16.84 -22.01
C LEU A 291 -36.74 17.33 -22.77
N SER A 292 -36.72 18.55 -23.30
CA SER A 292 -37.79 19.09 -24.15
C SER A 292 -37.68 18.66 -25.61
N VAL A 293 -36.48 18.26 -26.09
CA VAL A 293 -36.23 17.94 -27.51
C VAL A 293 -37.01 16.69 -27.96
N PRO A 294 -37.95 16.80 -28.91
CA PRO A 294 -38.82 15.69 -29.31
C PRO A 294 -38.11 14.74 -30.29
N LEU A 295 -37.48 13.67 -29.76
CA LEU A 295 -36.96 12.57 -30.56
C LEU A 295 -37.80 11.29 -30.43
N SER A 296 -38.05 10.63 -31.56
CA SER A 296 -38.74 9.34 -31.62
C SER A 296 -38.00 8.27 -30.81
N LEU A 297 -38.72 7.23 -30.37
CA LEU A 297 -38.09 6.14 -29.62
C LEU A 297 -37.00 5.44 -30.45
N ARG A 298 -37.23 5.22 -31.76
CA ARG A 298 -36.25 4.63 -32.67
C ARG A 298 -34.93 5.41 -32.71
N ILE A 299 -34.98 6.73 -32.83
CA ILE A 299 -33.79 7.60 -32.86
C ILE A 299 -33.06 7.56 -31.50
N ARG A 300 -33.79 7.58 -30.39
CA ARG A 300 -33.20 7.51 -29.03
C ARG A 300 -32.55 6.16 -28.73
N SER A 301 -33.19 5.06 -29.14
CA SER A 301 -32.62 3.71 -29.02
C SER A 301 -31.40 3.53 -29.92
N LEU A 302 -31.38 4.10 -31.13
CA LEU A 302 -30.21 4.05 -32.02
C LEU A 302 -29.03 4.83 -31.42
N ALA A 303 -29.26 6.02 -30.85
CA ALA A 303 -28.23 6.80 -30.17
C ALA A 303 -27.66 6.06 -28.94
N LEU A 304 -28.52 5.41 -28.15
CA LEU A 304 -28.09 4.59 -27.01
C LEU A 304 -27.34 3.32 -27.46
N ALA A 305 -27.75 2.69 -28.56
CA ALA A 305 -27.03 1.55 -29.15
C ALA A 305 -25.66 1.97 -29.68
N ALA A 306 -25.54 3.14 -30.31
CA ALA A 306 -24.26 3.70 -30.75
C ALA A 306 -23.34 4.03 -29.56
N TYR A 307 -23.88 4.56 -28.46
CA TYR A 307 -23.14 4.75 -27.21
C TYR A 307 -22.66 3.42 -26.62
N GLY A 308 -23.52 2.40 -26.58
CA GLY A 308 -23.18 1.06 -26.11
C GLY A 308 -22.13 0.37 -26.98
N ALA A 309 -22.21 0.53 -28.31
CA ALA A 309 -21.22 0.01 -29.25
C ALA A 309 -19.87 0.73 -29.11
N LEU A 310 -19.86 2.06 -28.93
CA LEU A 310 -18.64 2.83 -28.67
C LEU A 310 -17.97 2.40 -27.36
N LEU A 311 -18.75 2.21 -26.29
CA LEU A 311 -18.26 1.69 -25.02
C LEU A 311 -17.71 0.26 -25.18
N PHE A 312 -18.44 -0.64 -25.87
CA PHE A 312 -17.97 -2.01 -26.14
C PHE A 312 -16.64 -2.03 -26.93
N LEU A 313 -16.52 -1.21 -27.97
CA LEU A 313 -15.27 -1.09 -28.74
C LEU A 313 -14.13 -0.52 -27.89
N ALA A 314 -14.40 0.49 -27.06
CA ALA A 314 -13.40 1.02 -26.12
C ALA A 314 -12.91 -0.06 -25.14
N ILE A 315 -13.82 -0.89 -24.60
CA ILE A 315 -13.48 -2.01 -23.70
C ILE A 315 -12.66 -3.09 -24.40
N ALA A 316 -13.03 -3.44 -25.64
CA ALA A 316 -12.38 -4.52 -26.39
C ALA A 316 -11.00 -4.15 -26.95
N TRP A 317 -10.75 -2.87 -27.26
CA TRP A 317 -9.57 -2.42 -28.00
C TRP A 317 -8.63 -1.46 -27.23
N ILE A 318 -9.03 -0.92 -26.07
CA ILE A 318 -8.21 0.04 -25.31
C ILE A 318 -7.93 -0.53 -23.89
N PRO A 319 -6.90 -1.39 -23.74
CA PRO A 319 -6.55 -1.95 -22.44
C PRO A 319 -5.99 -0.88 -21.49
N THR A 320 -6.24 -1.07 -20.18
CA THR A 320 -5.95 -0.08 -19.12
C THR A 320 -4.46 0.29 -18.95
N ASN A 321 -3.55 -0.42 -19.62
CA ASN A 321 -2.09 -0.19 -19.61
C ASN A 321 -1.53 0.18 -21.00
N LEU A 322 -2.36 0.43 -22.01
CA LEU A 322 -1.96 0.64 -23.42
C LEU A 322 -0.85 1.69 -23.61
N PHE A 323 -0.83 2.73 -22.77
CA PHE A 323 0.09 3.87 -22.88
C PHE A 323 1.32 3.79 -21.97
N GLY A 324 1.53 2.66 -21.29
CA GLY A 324 2.69 2.38 -20.42
C GLY A 324 3.99 2.09 -21.19
N VAL A 325 4.32 2.94 -22.17
CA VAL A 325 5.39 2.71 -23.16
C VAL A 325 6.71 3.42 -22.83
N SER A 326 6.76 4.25 -21.78
CA SER A 326 7.98 4.93 -21.36
C SER A 326 8.85 4.05 -20.48
N ALA A 327 10.17 4.20 -20.62
CA ALA A 327 11.13 3.63 -19.67
C ALA A 327 11.12 4.34 -18.29
N ASN A 328 10.40 5.46 -18.16
CA ASN A 328 10.18 6.15 -16.88
C ASN A 328 8.78 5.80 -16.34
N ARG A 329 8.72 5.05 -15.22
CA ARG A 329 7.49 4.62 -14.52
C ARG A 329 6.55 5.81 -14.26
N VAL A 330 7.07 6.94 -13.80
CA VAL A 330 6.26 8.12 -13.47
C VAL A 330 5.67 8.79 -14.73
N THR A 331 6.32 8.69 -15.89
CA THR A 331 5.70 9.11 -17.17
C THR A 331 4.49 8.26 -17.52
N ASN A 332 4.56 6.94 -17.28
CA ASN A 332 3.45 6.02 -17.52
C ASN A 332 2.29 6.27 -16.56
N GLU A 333 2.58 6.49 -15.29
CA GLU A 333 1.58 6.81 -14.26
C GLU A 333 0.94 8.19 -14.47
N LEU A 334 1.70 9.19 -14.96
CA LEU A 334 1.11 10.46 -15.41
C LEU A 334 0.14 10.25 -16.58
N ALA A 335 0.49 9.44 -17.58
CA ALA A 335 -0.39 9.13 -18.71
C ALA A 335 -1.64 8.32 -18.30
N ALA A 336 -1.53 7.43 -17.31
CA ALA A 336 -2.63 6.60 -16.82
C ALA A 336 -3.79 7.42 -16.20
N ASN A 337 -4.87 6.72 -15.85
CA ASN A 337 -6.11 7.25 -15.27
C ASN A 337 -6.40 6.48 -13.97
N GLY A 338 -6.61 7.17 -12.84
CA GLY A 338 -6.75 6.55 -11.52
C GLY A 338 -7.81 5.45 -11.45
N PRO A 339 -9.09 5.73 -11.73
CA PRO A 339 -10.14 4.72 -11.72
C PRO A 339 -9.86 3.52 -12.64
N SER A 340 -9.27 3.75 -13.81
CA SER A 340 -8.86 2.68 -14.73
C SER A 340 -7.77 1.78 -14.13
N SER A 341 -6.74 2.36 -13.49
CA SER A 341 -5.70 1.61 -12.77
C SER A 341 -6.23 0.91 -11.50
N PHE A 342 -7.17 1.51 -10.77
CA PHE A 342 -7.88 0.87 -9.66
C PHE A 342 -8.64 -0.38 -10.13
N PHE A 343 -9.45 -0.26 -11.18
CA PHE A 343 -10.17 -1.40 -11.74
C PHE A 343 -9.26 -2.38 -12.49
N ARG A 344 -8.02 -2.04 -12.86
CA ARG A 344 -6.97 -3.02 -13.18
C ARG A 344 -6.61 -3.79 -11.92
N ALA A 345 -6.06 -3.10 -10.91
CA ALA A 345 -5.58 -3.68 -9.66
C ALA A 345 -6.60 -4.58 -8.95
N LEU A 346 -7.88 -4.20 -8.93
CA LEU A 346 -8.96 -4.98 -8.31
C LEU A 346 -9.25 -6.30 -9.04
N ARG A 347 -9.09 -6.34 -10.37
CA ARG A 347 -9.20 -7.57 -11.19
C ARG A 347 -7.92 -8.39 -11.23
N THR A 348 -6.82 -7.84 -10.73
CA THR A 348 -5.48 -8.43 -10.72
C THR A 348 -4.91 -8.49 -9.29
N SER A 349 -5.78 -8.67 -8.29
CA SER A 349 -5.45 -8.72 -6.86
C SER A 349 -5.07 -10.13 -6.40
N GLU A 350 -5.82 -11.13 -6.87
CA GLU A 350 -5.36 -12.52 -6.99
C GLU A 350 -5.37 -12.92 -8.47
N ILE A 351 -4.27 -13.50 -8.93
CA ILE A 351 -4.07 -13.96 -10.31
C ILE A 351 -3.58 -15.41 -10.26
N ASP A 352 -4.09 -16.27 -11.14
CA ASP A 352 -3.44 -17.56 -11.38
C ASP A 352 -2.14 -17.36 -12.15
N TYR A 353 -1.01 -17.69 -11.52
CA TYR A 353 0.32 -17.47 -12.09
C TYR A 353 0.45 -18.09 -13.50
N HIS A 354 -0.10 -19.29 -13.69
CA HIS A 354 0.04 -20.03 -14.95
C HIS A 354 -0.67 -19.39 -16.14
N ALA A 355 -1.74 -18.62 -15.90
CA ALA A 355 -2.50 -17.97 -16.95
C ALA A 355 -1.94 -16.59 -17.36
N TYR A 356 -1.03 -15.99 -16.57
CA TYR A 356 -0.60 -14.60 -16.75
C TYR A 356 0.91 -14.36 -16.73
N TYR A 357 1.72 -15.19 -16.06
CA TYR A 357 3.18 -15.00 -16.01
C TYR A 357 3.89 -16.00 -16.92
N ALA A 358 5.17 -15.75 -17.20
CA ALA A 358 5.98 -16.71 -17.96
C ALA A 358 6.16 -17.99 -17.13
N THR A 359 5.95 -19.14 -17.76
CA THR A 359 6.03 -20.47 -17.14
C THR A 359 7.00 -21.39 -17.87
N ARG A 360 7.46 -22.42 -17.16
CA ARG A 360 8.29 -23.54 -17.65
C ARG A 360 7.81 -24.86 -17.01
N PRO A 361 8.25 -26.04 -17.49
CA PRO A 361 7.97 -27.31 -16.84
C PRO A 361 8.50 -27.31 -15.38
N PRO A 362 7.70 -27.70 -14.36
CA PRO A 362 8.11 -27.59 -12.95
C PRO A 362 9.41 -28.34 -12.61
N ALA A 363 9.65 -29.49 -13.27
CA ALA A 363 10.88 -30.26 -13.10
C ALA A 363 12.14 -29.52 -13.59
N GLU A 364 12.03 -28.67 -14.61
CA GLU A 364 13.15 -27.81 -15.03
C GLU A 364 13.41 -26.70 -14.02
N ASN A 365 12.36 -26.09 -13.47
CA ASN A 365 12.48 -25.05 -12.46
C ASN A 365 13.15 -25.59 -11.20
N LEU A 366 12.73 -26.76 -10.72
CA LEU A 366 13.34 -27.45 -9.59
C LEU A 366 14.83 -27.75 -9.84
N LYS A 367 15.21 -28.25 -11.03
CA LYS A 367 16.62 -28.48 -11.39
C LYS A 367 17.44 -27.17 -11.47
N ARG A 368 16.83 -26.07 -11.94
CA ARG A 368 17.47 -24.73 -11.97
C ARG A 368 17.68 -24.17 -10.56
N LEU A 369 16.71 -24.36 -9.66
CA LEU A 369 16.80 -23.95 -8.27
C LEU A 369 17.78 -24.83 -7.47
N GLU A 370 17.80 -26.14 -7.69
CA GLU A 370 18.83 -27.05 -7.17
C GLU A 370 20.23 -26.52 -7.51
N ALA A 371 20.49 -26.24 -8.80
CA ALA A 371 21.78 -25.71 -9.25
C ALA A 371 22.12 -24.32 -8.67
N GLN A 372 21.14 -23.41 -8.52
CA GLN A 372 21.36 -22.07 -7.98
C GLN A 372 21.51 -22.04 -6.44
N LEU A 373 20.87 -22.96 -5.72
CA LEU A 373 20.87 -23.00 -4.24
C LEU A 373 21.94 -23.93 -3.66
N SER A 374 22.48 -24.86 -4.46
CA SER A 374 23.59 -25.75 -4.06
C SER A 374 24.86 -25.03 -3.59
N PRO A 375 25.28 -23.86 -4.14
CA PRO A 375 26.44 -23.12 -3.64
C PRO A 375 26.29 -22.63 -2.19
N GLY A 376 25.07 -22.42 -1.69
CA GLY A 376 24.80 -22.14 -0.28
C GLY A 376 24.90 -23.37 0.63
N GLY A 377 25.11 -24.56 0.06
CA GLY A 377 25.22 -25.83 0.77
C GLY A 377 23.88 -26.41 1.26
N GLY A 378 24.00 -27.36 2.18
CA GLY A 378 22.89 -28.21 2.62
C GLY A 378 22.61 -29.36 1.66
N THR A 379 21.78 -30.31 2.10
CA THR A 379 21.39 -31.49 1.32
C THR A 379 19.90 -31.42 1.03
N PHE A 380 19.50 -31.52 -0.24
CA PHE A 380 18.09 -31.61 -0.61
C PHE A 380 17.50 -32.96 -0.18
N THR A 381 16.46 -32.95 0.66
CA THR A 381 15.86 -34.18 1.20
C THR A 381 14.59 -34.62 0.47
N ARG A 382 13.83 -33.68 -0.12
CA ARG A 382 12.53 -33.95 -0.77
C ARG A 382 12.42 -33.46 -2.22
N LEU A 383 13.54 -33.31 -2.93
CA LEU A 383 13.53 -32.82 -4.33
C LEU A 383 12.76 -33.75 -5.28
N ALA A 384 12.83 -35.07 -5.07
CA ALA A 384 12.06 -36.06 -5.83
C ALA A 384 10.54 -35.97 -5.63
N GLU A 385 10.08 -35.37 -4.51
CA GLU A 385 8.65 -35.07 -4.27
C GLU A 385 8.22 -33.75 -4.94
N GLY A 386 9.14 -33.06 -5.60
CA GLY A 386 8.95 -31.69 -6.09
C GLY A 386 8.86 -30.68 -4.95
N ARG A 387 9.81 -30.74 -4.01
CA ARG A 387 9.96 -29.81 -2.87
C ARG A 387 11.40 -29.30 -2.77
N LEU A 388 11.62 -28.17 -2.09
CA LEU A 388 12.94 -27.53 -1.94
C LEU A 388 13.56 -27.69 -0.54
N ASP A 389 13.07 -28.64 0.25
CA ASP A 389 13.59 -28.96 1.59
C ASP A 389 15.11 -29.20 1.55
N ARG A 390 15.87 -28.26 2.13
CA ARG A 390 17.31 -28.38 2.36
C ARG A 390 17.59 -28.61 3.83
N GLN A 391 18.36 -29.66 4.13
CA GLN A 391 18.87 -29.97 5.46
C GLN A 391 20.30 -29.42 5.63
N PHE A 392 20.53 -28.72 6.73
CA PHE A 392 21.82 -28.17 7.12
C PHE A 392 22.28 -28.81 8.46
N PRO A 393 23.55 -29.25 8.57
CA PRO A 393 24.10 -29.74 9.82
C PRO A 393 24.37 -28.59 10.81
N ALA A 394 24.57 -28.96 12.08
CA ALA A 394 24.99 -28.01 13.10
C ALA A 394 26.40 -27.47 12.81
N ARG A 395 26.69 -26.23 13.22
CA ARG A 395 28.02 -25.62 13.10
C ARG A 395 28.65 -25.46 14.48
N PRO A 396 29.73 -26.19 14.82
CA PRO A 396 30.35 -26.15 16.15
C PRO A 396 30.88 -24.79 16.61
N GLY A 397 31.06 -23.83 15.70
CA GLY A 397 31.46 -22.44 16.01
C GLY A 397 30.33 -21.41 16.00
N GLY A 398 29.06 -21.83 15.97
CA GLY A 398 27.92 -20.92 16.09
C GLY A 398 27.69 -20.43 17.53
N LEU A 399 26.84 -19.41 17.68
CA LEU A 399 26.53 -18.76 18.97
C LEU A 399 25.81 -19.68 19.99
N GLY A 400 25.25 -20.80 19.53
CA GLY A 400 24.47 -21.74 20.32
C GLY A 400 23.01 -21.32 20.46
N LYS A 401 22.30 -21.90 21.44
CA LYS A 401 20.91 -21.53 21.76
C LYS A 401 20.85 -20.22 22.57
N MET A 402 21.07 -19.09 21.91
CA MET A 402 20.74 -17.76 22.45
C MET A 402 19.24 -17.49 22.32
N ASN A 403 18.68 -16.64 23.18
CA ASN A 403 17.40 -15.99 22.92
C ASN A 403 17.52 -15.11 21.67
N VAL A 404 16.41 -14.84 20.99
CA VAL A 404 16.38 -13.98 19.80
C VAL A 404 15.27 -12.94 19.93
N ILE A 405 15.58 -11.67 19.69
CA ILE A 405 14.58 -10.61 19.51
C ILE A 405 14.78 -10.00 18.13
N LEU A 406 13.79 -10.11 17.26
CA LEU A 406 13.77 -9.56 15.91
C LEU A 406 12.79 -8.39 15.85
N VAL A 407 13.30 -7.17 15.71
CA VAL A 407 12.49 -5.98 15.42
C VAL A 407 12.40 -5.80 13.91
N SER A 408 11.19 -5.92 13.38
CA SER A 408 10.82 -5.41 12.06
C SER A 408 10.42 -3.95 12.21
N SER A 409 11.22 -3.05 11.63
CA SER A 409 11.11 -1.61 11.80
C SER A 409 10.37 -0.98 10.62
N GLU A 410 9.12 -0.57 10.85
CA GLU A 410 8.19 0.04 9.88
C GLU A 410 8.85 1.17 9.08
N SER A 411 8.82 1.07 7.75
CA SER A 411 9.25 2.12 6.81
C SER A 411 10.67 2.68 7.04
N PHE A 412 11.55 1.94 7.74
CA PHE A 412 12.82 2.44 8.26
C PHE A 412 13.97 2.30 7.23
N GLY A 413 13.80 2.87 6.03
CA GLY A 413 14.69 2.67 4.87
C GLY A 413 16.14 3.16 5.03
N ALA A 414 17.06 2.60 4.24
CA ALA A 414 18.50 2.90 4.33
C ALA A 414 18.85 4.37 4.01
N GLU A 415 17.98 5.10 3.30
CA GLU A 415 18.13 6.53 2.96
C GLU A 415 18.24 7.48 4.18
N PHE A 416 18.05 6.99 5.40
CA PHE A 416 18.09 7.77 6.64
C PHE A 416 19.35 7.60 7.49
N SER A 417 20.20 6.61 7.17
CA SER A 417 21.37 6.20 7.95
C SER A 417 22.69 6.64 7.32
N GLN A 418 23.64 7.06 8.15
CA GLN A 418 24.98 7.49 7.69
C GLN A 418 25.83 6.29 7.27
N LEU A 419 25.61 5.10 7.85
CA LEU A 419 26.27 3.86 7.46
C LEU A 419 26.02 3.47 5.98
N TYR A 420 24.85 3.83 5.46
CA TYR A 420 24.44 3.63 4.06
C TYR A 420 24.72 4.88 3.18
N GLY A 421 25.34 5.92 3.75
CA GLY A 421 25.79 7.12 3.04
C GLY A 421 24.78 8.28 3.02
N SER A 422 23.75 8.27 3.88
CA SER A 422 22.85 9.42 4.00
C SER A 422 23.56 10.63 4.59
N THR A 423 23.24 11.81 4.07
CA THR A 423 23.61 13.11 4.68
C THR A 423 22.65 13.53 5.79
N ARG A 424 21.53 12.82 5.97
CA ARG A 424 20.60 13.00 7.09
C ARG A 424 21.15 12.23 8.31
N ASN A 425 21.09 12.84 9.49
CA ASN A 425 21.39 12.14 10.76
C ASN A 425 20.07 11.78 11.45
N TRP A 426 19.34 10.84 10.86
CA TRP A 426 18.01 10.45 11.33
C TRP A 426 18.00 9.12 12.10
N THR A 427 19.08 8.33 12.04
CA THR A 427 19.19 7.04 12.74
C THR A 427 20.45 6.88 13.61
N PRO A 428 20.82 7.88 14.46
CA PRO A 428 22.05 7.82 15.27
C PRO A 428 22.13 6.62 16.22
N GLU A 429 21.01 6.11 16.74
CA GLU A 429 20.99 4.95 17.64
C GLU A 429 21.24 3.65 16.88
N PHE A 430 20.55 3.43 15.75
CA PHE A 430 20.82 2.31 14.86
C PHE A 430 22.29 2.32 14.42
N ASP A 431 22.79 3.47 13.97
CA ASP A 431 24.17 3.62 13.50
C ASP A 431 25.19 3.32 14.62
N HIS A 432 24.86 3.65 15.88
CA HIS A 432 25.67 3.35 17.06
C HIS A 432 25.70 1.86 17.43
N PHE A 433 24.53 1.19 17.47
CA PHE A 433 24.44 -0.23 17.82
C PHE A 433 24.92 -1.15 16.69
N ALA A 434 24.70 -0.77 15.43
CA ALA A 434 25.17 -1.52 14.25
C ALA A 434 26.70 -1.61 14.23
N GLN A 435 27.39 -0.52 14.56
CA GLN A 435 28.86 -0.49 14.69
C GLN A 435 29.40 -1.34 15.86
N LYS A 436 28.56 -1.71 16.84
CA LYS A 436 28.89 -2.64 17.94
C LYS A 436 28.57 -4.11 17.61
N GLY A 437 27.94 -4.39 16.47
CA GLY A 437 27.48 -5.72 16.07
C GLY A 437 27.89 -6.10 14.65
N LEU A 438 27.18 -7.07 14.06
CA LEU A 438 27.29 -7.42 12.65
C LEU A 438 26.20 -6.69 11.86
N TRP A 439 26.56 -5.84 10.91
CA TRP A 439 25.60 -5.17 10.02
C TRP A 439 25.91 -5.41 8.54
N PHE A 440 24.89 -5.29 7.69
CA PHE A 440 24.96 -5.63 6.28
C PHE A 440 24.71 -4.40 5.41
N ARG A 441 25.65 -4.06 4.53
CA ARG A 441 25.63 -2.85 3.71
C ARG A 441 24.60 -2.89 2.57
N HIS A 442 24.30 -4.07 2.05
CA HIS A 442 23.53 -4.24 0.82
C HIS A 442 22.40 -5.27 1.01
N VAL A 443 21.44 -4.93 1.87
CA VAL A 443 20.22 -5.70 2.11
C VAL A 443 19.05 -5.06 1.39
N TYR A 444 18.25 -5.86 0.68
CA TYR A 444 17.11 -5.38 -0.08
C TYR A 444 15.81 -6.07 0.34
N ALA A 445 14.78 -5.28 0.61
CA ALA A 445 13.43 -5.75 0.89
C ALA A 445 12.85 -6.52 -0.31
N THR A 446 12.00 -7.51 -0.07
CA THR A 446 11.30 -8.21 -1.16
C THR A 446 10.14 -7.41 -1.75
N GLY A 447 9.70 -6.36 -1.06
CA GLY A 447 8.52 -5.59 -1.44
C GLY A 447 8.50 -4.22 -0.76
N THR A 448 7.33 -3.60 -0.82
CA THR A 448 7.15 -2.18 -0.47
C THR A 448 6.01 -1.98 0.53
N ARG A 449 5.79 -2.97 1.40
CA ARG A 449 4.74 -3.04 2.42
C ARG A 449 5.12 -3.97 3.56
N THR A 450 4.63 -3.70 4.75
CA THR A 450 4.80 -4.49 5.98
C THR A 450 4.59 -5.98 5.77
N VAL A 451 3.48 -6.39 5.12
CA VAL A 451 3.20 -7.81 4.84
C VAL A 451 4.20 -8.51 3.91
N ARG A 452 4.95 -7.77 3.07
CA ARG A 452 6.04 -8.34 2.25
C ARG A 452 7.33 -8.49 3.06
N GLY A 453 7.63 -7.54 3.94
CA GLY A 453 8.71 -7.66 4.90
C GLY A 453 8.50 -8.84 5.84
N LEU A 454 7.32 -8.91 6.48
CA LEU A 454 6.94 -10.03 7.36
C LEU A 454 6.88 -11.37 6.61
N GLU A 455 6.40 -11.42 5.36
CA GLU A 455 6.47 -12.61 4.48
C GLU A 455 7.93 -13.09 4.34
N ALA A 456 8.85 -12.21 3.94
CA ALA A 456 10.23 -12.58 3.68
C ALA A 456 10.99 -12.99 4.96
N LEU A 457 10.91 -12.15 6.00
CA LEU A 457 11.58 -12.36 7.29
C LEU A 457 11.09 -13.63 8.00
N THR A 458 9.81 -13.97 7.84
CA THR A 458 9.20 -15.11 8.53
C THR A 458 9.30 -16.41 7.74
N THR A 459 9.15 -16.39 6.41
CA THR A 459 9.01 -17.61 5.59
C THR A 459 10.22 -17.95 4.71
N SER A 460 11.15 -17.02 4.49
CA SER A 460 12.27 -17.18 3.55
C SER A 460 11.84 -17.58 2.11
N MET A 461 10.64 -17.17 1.70
CA MET A 461 10.03 -17.49 0.40
C MET A 461 9.99 -16.25 -0.52
N PRO A 462 10.16 -16.40 -1.85
CA PRO A 462 10.02 -15.30 -2.81
C PRO A 462 8.63 -14.67 -2.74
N PRO A 463 8.50 -13.34 -2.96
CA PRO A 463 7.22 -12.67 -2.91
C PRO A 463 6.32 -13.14 -4.07
N VAL A 464 5.33 -13.97 -3.77
CA VAL A 464 4.38 -14.49 -4.78
C VAL A 464 3.63 -13.32 -5.42
N PRO A 465 3.61 -13.16 -6.76
CA PRO A 465 3.13 -11.93 -7.42
C PRO A 465 1.71 -11.51 -7.01
N THR A 466 1.45 -10.20 -6.96
CA THR A 466 0.24 -9.53 -6.43
C THR A 466 0.20 -9.42 -4.90
N GLU A 467 -0.59 -10.24 -4.18
CA GLU A 467 -0.73 -10.14 -2.71
C GLU A 467 0.30 -10.99 -1.93
N ALA A 468 0.64 -10.57 -0.71
CA ALA A 468 1.51 -11.33 0.20
C ALA A 468 0.80 -12.59 0.73
N VAL A 469 1.54 -13.69 0.94
CA VAL A 469 0.92 -14.94 1.41
C VAL A 469 0.31 -14.84 2.80
N LEU A 470 0.76 -13.88 3.63
CA LEU A 470 0.13 -13.51 4.91
C LEU A 470 -1.38 -13.28 4.79
N ARG A 471 -1.87 -12.86 3.62
CA ARG A 471 -3.28 -12.51 3.37
C ARG A 471 -3.98 -13.43 2.39
N ARG A 472 -3.34 -14.53 1.97
CA ARG A 472 -3.92 -15.53 1.05
C ARG A 472 -4.50 -16.72 1.82
N PRO A 473 -5.65 -17.26 1.41
CA PRO A 473 -6.15 -18.53 1.94
C PRO A 473 -5.11 -19.65 1.76
N GLY A 474 -4.87 -20.43 2.82
CA GLY A 474 -3.86 -21.49 2.81
C GLY A 474 -2.47 -21.04 3.25
N HIS A 475 -2.36 -20.04 4.13
CA HIS A 475 -1.11 -19.61 4.77
C HIS A 475 -0.76 -20.39 6.06
N ASP A 476 -1.56 -21.39 6.42
CA ASP A 476 -1.41 -22.20 7.62
C ASP A 476 -0.31 -23.26 7.49
N GLY A 477 0.40 -23.52 8.60
CA GLY A 477 1.38 -24.60 8.71
C GLY A 477 2.65 -24.43 7.86
N MET A 478 3.05 -23.20 7.55
CA MET A 478 4.29 -22.91 6.82
C MET A 478 5.54 -23.16 7.68
N ALA A 479 6.63 -23.60 7.05
CA ALA A 479 7.96 -23.66 7.66
C ALA A 479 8.51 -22.24 7.86
N THR A 480 8.06 -21.61 8.93
CA THR A 480 8.49 -20.30 9.38
C THR A 480 9.79 -20.36 10.20
N LEU A 481 10.50 -19.24 10.32
CA LEU A 481 11.61 -19.08 11.27
C LEU A 481 11.18 -19.50 12.68
N GLY A 482 9.97 -19.13 13.09
CA GLY A 482 9.37 -19.56 14.36
C GLY A 482 9.20 -21.08 14.44
N SER A 483 8.60 -21.75 13.45
CA SER A 483 8.44 -23.21 13.51
C SER A 483 9.77 -23.96 13.50
N VAL A 484 10.78 -23.46 12.79
CA VAL A 484 12.15 -24.00 12.83
C VAL A 484 12.76 -23.83 14.22
N LEU A 485 12.68 -22.64 14.82
CA LEU A 485 13.18 -22.42 16.19
C LEU A 485 12.41 -23.22 17.25
N ARG A 486 11.09 -23.40 17.11
CA ARG A 486 10.29 -24.32 17.97
C ARG A 486 10.80 -25.75 17.93
N SER A 487 11.32 -26.23 16.79
CA SER A 487 11.94 -27.57 16.70
C SER A 487 13.19 -27.72 17.58
N HIS A 488 13.81 -26.60 17.99
CA HIS A 488 14.91 -26.56 18.97
C HIS A 488 14.44 -26.26 20.41
N GLY A 489 13.14 -26.22 20.66
CA GLY A 489 12.55 -25.93 21.98
C GLY A 489 12.42 -24.44 22.31
N TYR A 490 12.38 -23.56 21.31
CA TYR A 490 12.14 -22.14 21.54
C TYR A 490 10.66 -21.85 21.82
N GLN A 491 10.39 -20.93 22.75
CA GLN A 491 9.10 -20.25 22.90
C GLN A 491 8.99 -19.15 21.84
N THR A 492 8.04 -19.23 20.91
CA THR A 492 7.94 -18.26 19.80
C THR A 492 6.74 -17.33 19.93
N SER A 493 6.97 -16.03 19.83
CA SER A 493 5.91 -15.02 19.92
C SER A 493 6.02 -13.92 18.87
N PHE A 494 4.89 -13.38 18.43
CA PHE A 494 4.80 -12.18 17.60
C PHE A 494 4.09 -11.06 18.38
N LEU A 495 4.71 -9.88 18.41
CA LEU A 495 4.28 -8.71 19.18
C LEU A 495 4.05 -7.53 18.23
N TYR A 496 2.89 -6.86 18.33
CA TYR A 496 2.52 -5.74 17.45
C TYR A 496 1.98 -4.54 18.23
N GLY A 497 2.40 -3.32 17.85
CA GLY A 497 1.94 -2.07 18.46
C GLY A 497 0.51 -1.68 18.10
N GLY A 498 -0.03 -2.20 17.00
CA GLY A 498 -1.38 -1.90 16.52
C GLY A 498 -2.42 -2.96 16.87
N TYR A 499 -3.57 -2.92 16.18
CA TYR A 499 -4.55 -4.02 16.20
C TYR A 499 -4.13 -5.08 15.17
N GLY A 500 -3.71 -6.27 15.62
CA GLY A 500 -3.10 -7.27 14.73
C GLY A 500 -4.06 -7.94 13.74
N TYR A 501 -5.36 -7.63 13.77
CA TYR A 501 -6.29 -8.05 12.71
C TYR A 501 -6.03 -7.30 11.38
N PHE A 502 -5.44 -6.10 11.47
CA PHE A 502 -4.96 -5.35 10.31
C PHE A 502 -3.95 -6.20 9.51
N ASP A 503 -4.06 -6.15 8.18
CA ASP A 503 -3.25 -6.91 7.22
C ASP A 503 -3.10 -8.43 7.52
N ASN A 504 -4.06 -9.01 8.27
CA ASN A 504 -4.17 -10.43 8.65
C ASN A 504 -3.05 -10.98 9.56
N MET A 505 -2.23 -10.12 10.18
CA MET A 505 -1.04 -10.54 10.94
C MET A 505 -1.36 -11.53 12.07
N ASN A 506 -2.38 -11.24 12.88
CA ASN A 506 -2.79 -12.08 14.02
C ASN A 506 -3.12 -13.51 13.62
N GLU A 507 -3.85 -13.69 12.52
CA GLU A 507 -4.27 -15.01 12.05
C GLU A 507 -3.10 -15.76 11.40
N PHE A 508 -2.27 -15.06 10.61
CA PHE A 508 -1.06 -15.66 10.04
C PHE A 508 -0.11 -16.18 11.12
N PHE A 509 0.24 -15.38 12.12
CA PHE A 509 1.20 -15.80 13.15
C PHE A 509 0.62 -16.87 14.08
N ARG A 510 -0.67 -16.82 14.45
CA ARG A 510 -1.33 -17.88 15.25
C ARG A 510 -1.45 -19.21 14.48
N SER A 511 -1.89 -19.18 13.22
CA SER A 511 -1.97 -20.39 12.36
C SER A 511 -0.60 -20.99 12.03
N ASN A 512 0.48 -20.21 12.20
CA ASN A 512 1.87 -20.66 12.14
C ASN A 512 2.50 -20.87 13.54
N GLY A 513 1.68 -21.03 14.59
CA GLY A 513 2.06 -21.52 15.92
C GLY A 513 2.83 -20.55 16.81
N TYR A 514 2.78 -19.24 16.51
CA TYR A 514 3.28 -18.21 17.42
C TYR A 514 2.23 -17.89 18.48
N GLU A 515 2.69 -17.58 19.70
CA GLU A 515 1.87 -16.86 20.67
C GLU A 515 1.81 -15.39 20.25
N VAL A 516 0.63 -14.81 20.09
CA VAL A 516 0.47 -13.48 19.47
C VAL A 516 -0.12 -12.47 20.43
N LEU A 517 0.62 -11.40 20.68
CA LEU A 517 0.24 -10.25 21.50
C LEU A 517 0.13 -9.01 20.61
N ASP A 518 -0.96 -8.25 20.73
CA ASP A 518 -1.13 -6.96 20.06
C ASP A 518 -1.50 -5.85 21.08
N ARG A 519 -1.93 -4.66 20.64
CA ARG A 519 -2.27 -3.56 21.56
C ARG A 519 -3.33 -3.91 22.61
N THR A 520 -4.13 -4.95 22.40
CA THR A 520 -5.11 -5.45 23.38
C THR A 520 -4.49 -6.21 24.55
N ASN A 521 -3.19 -6.50 24.50
CA ASN A 521 -2.44 -7.22 25.54
C ASN A 521 -1.61 -6.31 26.47
N LEU A 522 -1.62 -5.00 26.28
CA LEU A 522 -0.99 -4.07 27.22
C LEU A 522 -1.65 -4.16 28.60
N ARG A 523 -0.82 -4.21 29.64
CA ARG A 523 -1.24 -4.32 31.05
C ARG A 523 -1.36 -2.97 31.76
N THR A 524 -0.78 -1.94 31.16
CA THR A 524 -0.74 -0.55 31.62
C THR A 524 -1.44 0.33 30.61
N LYS A 525 -1.87 1.53 31.02
CA LYS A 525 -2.30 2.55 30.07
C LYS A 525 -1.08 2.99 29.25
N PRO A 526 -1.15 3.01 27.90
CA PRO A 526 -0.03 3.48 27.08
C PRO A 526 0.28 4.95 27.35
N ARG A 527 1.55 5.31 27.22
CA ARG A 527 2.02 6.71 27.29
C ARG A 527 1.51 7.53 26.12
N PHE A 528 1.36 6.90 24.95
CA PHE A 528 0.73 7.50 23.78
C PHE A 528 0.11 6.42 22.87
N GLU A 529 -0.99 6.76 22.21
CA GLU A 529 -1.59 5.93 21.16
C GLU A 529 -2.27 6.80 20.09
N ASN A 530 -2.37 6.28 18.87
CA ASN A 530 -3.12 6.88 17.77
C ASN A 530 -3.94 5.81 17.00
N ILE A 531 -4.37 6.13 15.77
CA ILE A 531 -5.17 5.23 14.93
C ILE A 531 -4.44 3.92 14.60
N TRP A 532 -3.12 3.96 14.46
CA TRP A 532 -2.31 2.80 14.09
C TRP A 532 -2.01 1.89 15.27
N GLY A 533 -1.64 2.46 16.42
CA GLY A 533 -1.22 1.67 17.58
C GLY A 533 -0.91 2.47 18.83
N VAL A 534 -0.38 1.76 19.83
CA VAL A 534 0.36 2.37 20.94
C VAL A 534 1.74 2.83 20.47
N SER A 535 2.41 3.64 21.28
CA SER A 535 3.76 4.12 20.95
C SER A 535 4.78 2.97 20.92
N ASP A 536 5.82 3.11 20.09
CA ASP A 536 6.87 2.08 19.98
C ASP A 536 7.56 1.81 21.33
N GLU A 537 7.70 2.84 22.17
CA GLU A 537 8.22 2.67 23.53
C GLU A 537 7.29 1.78 24.39
N ASP A 538 5.97 1.97 24.33
CA ASP A 538 5.00 1.14 25.07
C ASP A 538 4.97 -0.31 24.56
N LEU A 539 5.23 -0.52 23.27
CA LEU A 539 5.40 -1.85 22.66
C LEU A 539 6.70 -2.53 23.15
N PHE A 540 7.80 -1.78 23.28
CA PHE A 540 9.05 -2.33 23.80
C PHE A 540 8.97 -2.65 25.31
N ASP A 541 8.25 -1.87 26.12
CA ASP A 541 7.93 -2.23 27.51
C ASP A 541 7.19 -3.59 27.59
N MET A 542 6.19 -3.79 26.73
CA MET A 542 5.46 -5.06 26.63
C MET A 542 6.39 -6.21 26.20
N ALA A 543 7.32 -5.96 25.29
CA ALA A 543 8.29 -6.96 24.83
C ALA A 543 9.29 -7.35 25.92
N MET A 544 9.82 -6.40 26.71
CA MET A 544 10.71 -6.67 27.84
C MET A 544 9.98 -7.46 28.95
N THR A 545 8.76 -7.04 29.30
CA THR A 545 7.88 -7.75 30.25
C THR A 545 7.61 -9.18 29.82
N HIS A 546 7.30 -9.40 28.54
CA HIS A 546 7.05 -10.74 27.99
C HIS A 546 8.31 -11.59 27.93
N ALA A 547 9.48 -10.99 27.65
CA ALA A 547 10.78 -11.67 27.67
C ALA A 547 11.13 -12.19 29.08
N ASP A 548 10.92 -11.39 30.13
CA ASP A 548 11.08 -11.84 31.53
C ASP A 548 10.20 -13.06 31.84
N GLU A 549 8.94 -13.05 31.39
CA GLU A 549 8.03 -14.18 31.54
C GLU A 549 8.42 -15.42 30.71
N ARG A 550 9.17 -15.25 29.61
CA ARG A 550 9.77 -16.38 28.88
C ARG A 550 10.98 -16.92 29.64
N THR A 551 11.86 -16.05 30.15
CA THR A 551 13.03 -16.42 30.95
C THR A 551 12.64 -17.17 32.23
N ALA A 552 11.59 -16.73 32.92
CA ALA A 552 11.05 -17.40 34.10
C ALA A 552 10.56 -18.84 33.82
N LYS A 553 10.26 -19.19 32.56
CA LYS A 553 9.87 -20.55 32.12
C LYS A 553 11.06 -21.43 31.73
N GLY A 554 12.29 -20.91 31.77
CA GLY A 554 13.52 -21.70 31.61
C GLY A 554 13.83 -22.25 30.21
N ALA A 555 13.06 -21.86 29.19
CA ALA A 555 13.29 -22.26 27.79
C ALA A 555 13.61 -21.02 26.92
N PRO A 556 14.54 -21.11 25.95
CA PRO A 556 14.94 -19.97 25.13
C PRO A 556 13.74 -19.42 24.35
N PHE A 557 13.77 -18.14 24.02
CA PHE A 557 12.67 -17.49 23.31
C PHE A 557 13.08 -16.86 21.97
N PHE A 558 12.10 -16.74 21.08
CA PHE A 558 12.15 -15.93 19.88
C PHE A 558 10.95 -14.99 19.88
N ILE A 559 11.20 -13.70 19.98
CA ILE A 559 10.20 -12.65 19.95
C ILE A 559 10.38 -11.87 18.65
N HIS A 560 9.37 -11.88 17.79
CA HIS A 560 9.31 -11.09 16.57
C HIS A 560 8.40 -9.88 16.83
N ILE A 561 8.99 -8.69 16.89
CA ILE A 561 8.32 -7.41 17.14
C ILE A 561 8.08 -6.72 15.80
N MET A 562 6.90 -6.16 15.60
CA MET A 562 6.59 -5.21 14.53
C MET A 562 6.13 -3.89 15.17
N ASN A 563 6.91 -2.82 14.99
CA ASN A 563 6.58 -1.49 15.52
C ASN A 563 5.63 -0.73 14.58
N THR A 564 5.18 0.48 14.96
CA THR A 564 4.12 1.19 14.22
C THR A 564 4.30 2.70 14.08
N SER A 565 5.19 3.34 14.86
CA SER A 565 5.15 4.80 15.02
C SER A 565 5.77 5.59 13.87
N ASN A 566 6.57 4.96 12.99
CA ASN A 566 7.05 5.58 11.74
C ASN A 566 5.98 5.52 10.63
N HIS A 567 4.76 5.95 10.93
CA HIS A 567 3.67 6.04 9.97
C HIS A 567 2.97 7.41 10.05
N LYS A 568 2.31 7.82 8.97
CA LYS A 568 1.35 8.95 9.00
C LYS A 568 0.32 8.71 10.12
N PRO A 569 -0.17 9.75 10.83
CA PRO A 569 0.10 11.18 10.66
C PRO A 569 1.35 11.70 11.41
N TYR A 570 2.29 10.82 11.82
CA TYR A 570 3.49 11.17 12.60
C TYR A 570 3.17 11.99 13.86
N THR A 571 2.34 11.40 14.72
CA THR A 571 1.98 11.95 16.04
C THR A 571 2.59 11.12 17.16
N PHE A 572 3.08 11.80 18.19
CA PHE A 572 3.85 11.21 19.30
C PHE A 572 3.52 11.95 20.62
N ARG A 573 3.99 11.41 21.75
CA ARG A 573 4.01 12.16 23.02
C ARG A 573 4.92 13.39 22.94
N SER A 574 4.61 14.41 23.75
CA SER A 574 5.50 15.54 24.01
C SER A 574 6.70 15.15 24.88
N GLY A 575 7.69 16.05 24.97
CA GLY A 575 8.91 15.84 25.76
C GLY A 575 9.98 15.06 24.99
N LEU A 576 9.95 15.14 23.66
CA LEU A 576 10.89 14.52 22.72
C LEU A 576 11.52 15.56 21.77
N GLU A 577 11.26 16.83 22.01
CA GLU A 577 11.77 17.95 21.21
C GLU A 577 13.30 18.10 21.35
N SER A 578 13.88 17.62 22.47
CA SER A 578 15.34 17.56 22.69
C SER A 578 16.06 16.58 21.76
N ILE A 579 15.42 15.45 21.44
CA ILE A 579 15.86 14.54 20.38
C ILE A 579 15.31 14.98 19.00
N GLY A 580 14.63 16.12 18.90
CA GLY A 580 14.09 16.69 17.66
C GLY A 580 12.93 15.91 17.02
N VAL A 581 12.16 15.18 17.84
CA VAL A 581 10.85 14.62 17.45
C VAL A 581 9.78 15.62 17.87
N LYS A 582 8.90 16.03 16.94
CA LYS A 582 7.78 16.93 17.24
C LYS A 582 6.53 16.09 17.50
N ALA A 583 5.82 16.36 18.60
CA ALA A 583 4.58 15.64 18.97
C ALA A 583 3.49 15.62 17.88
N SER A 584 3.48 16.61 16.98
CA SER A 584 2.68 16.59 15.74
C SER A 584 3.34 17.45 14.66
N GLY A 585 2.98 17.25 13.38
CA GLY A 585 3.52 18.05 12.26
C GLY A 585 5.03 17.88 12.03
N GLY A 586 5.62 16.82 12.59
CA GLY A 586 7.04 16.48 12.43
C GLY A 586 7.36 15.71 11.15
N GLY A 587 6.34 15.12 10.51
CA GLY A 587 6.49 14.35 9.27
C GLY A 587 7.39 13.11 9.44
N ARG A 588 7.82 12.56 8.29
CA ARG A 588 8.71 11.39 8.22
C ARG A 588 10.01 11.56 9.02
N GLU A 589 10.54 12.77 9.14
CA GLU A 589 11.72 13.06 9.98
C GLU A 589 11.47 12.71 11.45
N SER A 590 10.34 13.14 12.03
CA SER A 590 9.99 12.77 13.41
C SER A 590 9.61 11.30 13.53
N GLY A 591 8.99 10.69 12.53
CA GLY A 591 8.69 9.24 12.51
C GLY A 591 9.94 8.37 12.58
N VAL A 592 10.93 8.63 11.72
CA VAL A 592 12.19 7.88 11.69
C VAL A 592 12.99 8.13 12.96
N ARG A 593 13.14 9.39 13.39
CA ARG A 593 13.94 9.75 14.57
C ARG A 593 13.29 9.29 15.89
N TYR A 594 11.97 9.13 15.92
CA TYR A 594 11.26 8.50 17.03
C TYR A 594 11.48 6.99 17.06
N ALA A 595 11.33 6.30 15.92
CA ALA A 595 11.57 4.86 15.84
C ALA A 595 13.02 4.50 16.19
N ASP A 596 13.99 5.29 15.72
CA ASP A 596 15.41 5.15 16.08
C ASP A 596 15.64 5.30 17.59
N PHE A 597 15.12 6.39 18.18
CA PHE A 597 15.18 6.62 19.62
C PHE A 597 14.55 5.49 20.44
N ALA A 598 13.34 5.05 20.08
CA ALA A 598 12.63 3.98 20.80
C ALA A 598 13.40 2.65 20.74
N GLN A 599 14.01 2.33 19.59
CA GLN A 599 14.85 1.13 19.41
C GLN A 599 16.18 1.23 20.20
N GLY A 600 16.84 2.38 20.18
CA GLY A 600 18.05 2.63 20.98
C GLY A 600 17.78 2.61 22.48
N GLN A 601 16.62 3.12 22.90
CA GLN A 601 16.18 3.12 24.28
C GLN A 601 15.83 1.71 24.77
N PHE A 602 15.08 0.93 23.97
CA PHE A 602 14.84 -0.48 24.22
C PHE A 602 16.14 -1.28 24.41
N LEU A 603 17.14 -1.09 23.54
CA LEU A 603 18.43 -1.78 23.66
C LEU A 603 19.22 -1.38 24.93
N ARG A 604 19.07 -0.15 25.43
CA ARG A 604 19.65 0.30 26.71
C ARG A 604 18.91 -0.26 27.92
N ASP A 605 17.60 -0.13 27.96
CA ASP A 605 16.80 -0.55 29.11
C ASP A 605 16.87 -2.08 29.28
N ALA A 606 16.94 -2.81 28.16
CA ALA A 606 17.22 -4.24 28.14
C ALA A 606 18.56 -4.62 28.81
N GLU A 607 19.58 -3.75 28.89
CA GLU A 607 20.85 -4.05 29.60
C GLU A 607 20.63 -4.42 31.08
N SER A 608 19.53 -3.95 31.69
CA SER A 608 19.14 -4.25 33.07
C SER A 608 18.52 -5.65 33.26
N HIS A 609 18.04 -6.29 32.19
CA HIS A 609 17.31 -7.55 32.26
C HIS A 609 18.23 -8.78 32.24
N ALA A 610 17.87 -9.81 33.01
CA ALA A 610 18.69 -11.00 33.22
C ALA A 610 18.99 -11.80 31.93
N TRP A 611 18.15 -11.70 30.90
CA TRP A 611 18.31 -12.40 29.61
C TRP A 611 19.24 -11.69 28.60
N PHE A 612 19.63 -10.44 28.85
CA PHE A 612 20.32 -9.58 27.88
C PHE A 612 21.59 -10.20 27.28
N LYS A 613 22.47 -10.74 28.13
CA LYS A 613 23.79 -11.29 27.74
C LYS A 613 23.71 -12.61 26.96
N ASP A 614 22.55 -13.26 26.99
CA ASP A 614 22.23 -14.46 26.24
C ASP A 614 21.19 -14.21 25.14
N THR A 615 21.01 -12.94 24.72
CA THR A 615 20.11 -12.54 23.63
C THR A 615 20.89 -12.05 22.40
N LEU A 616 20.46 -12.53 21.23
CA LEU A 616 20.80 -11.99 19.93
C LEU A 616 19.65 -11.07 19.48
N PHE A 617 19.90 -9.77 19.53
CA PHE A 617 19.01 -8.75 18.98
C PHE A 617 19.23 -8.63 17.47
N ILE A 618 18.16 -8.39 16.73
CA ILE A 618 18.18 -8.17 15.30
C ILE A 618 17.25 -6.99 15.02
N ILE A 619 17.75 -5.96 14.34
CA ILE A 619 16.93 -4.83 13.88
C ILE A 619 17.05 -4.76 12.37
N VAL A 620 15.91 -4.83 11.70
CA VAL A 620 15.80 -4.85 10.23
C VAL A 620 14.57 -4.07 9.81
N ALA A 621 14.64 -3.28 8.73
CA ALA A 621 13.43 -2.69 8.19
C ALA A 621 12.57 -3.71 7.42
N ASP A 622 11.26 -3.53 7.46
CA ASP A 622 10.32 -4.29 6.66
C ASP A 622 10.31 -3.84 5.19
N HIS A 623 10.47 -2.53 4.95
CA HIS A 623 10.74 -1.90 3.65
C HIS A 623 11.28 -0.47 3.79
N GLY A 624 11.66 0.15 2.66
CA GLY A 624 11.95 1.58 2.58
C GLY A 624 10.70 2.45 2.67
N ALA A 625 10.86 3.73 3.06
CA ALA A 625 9.74 4.61 3.44
C ALA A 625 8.75 5.00 2.33
N ARG A 626 9.22 5.06 1.07
CA ARG A 626 8.41 5.39 -0.12
C ARG A 626 9.07 4.83 -1.37
N VAL A 627 8.27 4.57 -2.42
CA VAL A 627 8.77 4.06 -3.71
C VAL A 627 8.83 5.17 -4.75
N TYR A 628 9.81 6.06 -4.60
CA TYR A 628 10.08 7.18 -5.49
C TYR A 628 11.03 6.79 -6.65
N GLY A 629 11.29 7.74 -7.56
CA GLY A 629 12.19 7.54 -8.69
C GLY A 629 11.54 6.96 -9.95
N ARG A 630 12.28 7.07 -11.06
CA ARG A 630 11.82 6.83 -12.44
C ARG A 630 11.77 5.36 -12.88
N GLN A 631 12.36 4.44 -12.13
CA GLN A 631 12.51 3.05 -12.57
C GLN A 631 11.30 2.20 -12.17
N GLU A 632 11.16 1.03 -12.80
CA GLU A 632 10.10 0.06 -12.47
C GLU A 632 10.33 -0.59 -11.11
N ILE A 633 11.57 -1.03 -10.87
CA ILE A 633 12.09 -1.44 -9.55
C ILE A 633 13.19 -0.44 -9.18
N PRO A 634 12.88 0.65 -8.46
CA PRO A 634 13.89 1.64 -8.04
C PRO A 634 14.70 1.11 -6.83
N LEU A 635 15.75 0.33 -7.10
CA LEU A 635 16.52 -0.43 -6.09
C LEU A 635 16.89 0.33 -4.80
N LYS A 636 17.26 1.61 -4.90
CA LYS A 636 17.62 2.44 -3.74
C LYS A 636 16.50 2.58 -2.70
N THR A 637 15.23 2.48 -3.12
CA THR A 637 14.08 2.52 -2.20
C THR A 637 13.73 1.15 -1.61
N TYR A 638 14.39 0.09 -2.08
CA TYR A 638 14.30 -1.26 -1.53
C TYR A 638 15.49 -1.57 -0.59
N GLU A 639 16.55 -0.76 -0.60
CA GLU A 639 17.70 -0.93 0.29
C GLU A 639 17.30 -0.61 1.74
N ILE A 640 17.57 -1.53 2.65
CA ILE A 640 17.09 -1.52 4.04
C ILE A 640 18.23 -1.75 5.03
N PRO A 641 18.19 -1.09 6.22
CA PRO A 641 19.14 -1.37 7.29
C PRO A 641 18.91 -2.76 7.89
N LEU A 642 20.01 -3.40 8.28
CA LEU A 642 20.03 -4.66 9.03
C LEU A 642 21.25 -4.72 9.95
N MET A 643 21.01 -4.94 11.24
CA MET A 643 22.03 -5.32 12.21
C MET A 643 21.64 -6.54 13.05
N PHE A 644 22.65 -7.29 13.47
CA PHE A 644 22.64 -8.34 14.47
C PHE A 644 23.55 -7.91 15.63
N TYR A 645 23.03 -7.88 16.85
CA TYR A 645 23.75 -7.43 18.04
C TYR A 645 23.62 -8.46 19.17
N ALA A 646 24.76 -9.00 19.63
CA ALA A 646 24.81 -9.93 20.75
C ALA A 646 26.02 -9.55 21.64
N PRO A 647 25.83 -8.70 22.66
CA PRO A 647 26.93 -8.09 23.39
C PRO A 647 27.89 -9.12 24.02
N GLY A 648 29.18 -9.00 23.70
CA GLY A 648 30.22 -9.93 24.15
C GLY A 648 30.19 -11.33 23.52
N ARG A 649 29.26 -11.59 22.58
CA ARG A 649 29.06 -12.89 21.92
C ARG A 649 29.27 -12.84 20.41
N LEU A 650 28.93 -11.70 19.79
CA LEU A 650 29.14 -11.43 18.36
C LEU A 650 30.10 -10.25 18.20
N ALA A 651 31.16 -10.44 17.42
CA ALA A 651 32.19 -9.41 17.20
C ALA A 651 31.72 -8.33 16.20
N PRO A 652 32.08 -7.04 16.41
CA PRO A 652 31.81 -5.97 15.46
C PRO A 652 32.30 -6.27 14.04
N ARG A 653 31.41 -6.19 13.04
CA ARG A 653 31.74 -6.46 11.63
C ARG A 653 30.74 -5.80 10.67
N ARG A 654 31.24 -5.33 9.52
CA ARG A 654 30.43 -5.05 8.32
C ARG A 654 30.45 -6.25 7.38
N SER A 655 29.32 -6.58 6.77
CA SER A 655 29.21 -7.47 5.62
C SER A 655 28.80 -6.68 4.38
N ASP A 656 29.54 -6.84 3.28
CA ASP A 656 29.30 -6.14 2.01
C ASP A 656 28.64 -7.03 0.95
N GLY A 657 28.42 -8.32 1.24
CA GLY A 657 27.77 -9.24 0.31
C GLY A 657 26.28 -8.94 0.13
N LEU A 658 25.77 -9.09 -1.10
CA LEU A 658 24.36 -8.91 -1.44
C LEU A 658 23.44 -9.80 -0.62
N MET A 659 22.36 -9.22 -0.08
CA MET A 659 21.37 -9.92 0.73
C MET A 659 19.94 -9.56 0.32
N SER A 660 19.14 -10.58 0.02
CA SER A 660 17.69 -10.48 -0.10
C SER A 660 17.08 -10.63 1.30
N GLN A 661 15.99 -9.93 1.61
CA GLN A 661 15.36 -9.99 2.94
C GLN A 661 14.94 -11.41 3.37
N ILE A 662 14.69 -12.32 2.40
CA ILE A 662 14.43 -13.75 2.68
C ILE A 662 15.63 -14.49 3.29
N ASP A 663 16.84 -13.97 3.13
CA ASP A 663 18.07 -14.59 3.61
C ASP A 663 18.24 -14.47 5.14
N LEU A 664 17.45 -13.64 5.81
CA LEU A 664 17.59 -13.38 7.25
C LEU A 664 17.40 -14.65 8.08
N ALA A 665 16.37 -15.45 7.80
CA ALA A 665 16.11 -16.70 8.53
C ALA A 665 17.27 -17.74 8.41
N PRO A 666 17.75 -18.11 7.20
CA PRO A 666 18.91 -19.01 7.07
C PRO A 666 20.23 -18.40 7.58
N THR A 667 20.41 -17.07 7.49
CA THR A 667 21.59 -16.39 8.07
C THR A 667 21.58 -16.44 9.61
N LEU A 668 20.42 -16.25 10.23
CA LEU A 668 20.23 -16.39 11.67
C LEU A 668 20.49 -17.83 12.14
N MET A 669 19.92 -18.84 11.46
CA MET A 669 20.23 -20.24 11.78
C MET A 669 21.71 -20.56 11.61
N GLY A 670 22.35 -19.97 10.59
CA GLY A 670 23.80 -20.07 10.34
C GLY A 670 24.67 -19.41 11.41
N LEU A 671 24.21 -18.30 12.02
CA LEU A 671 24.86 -17.59 13.14
C LEU A 671 24.70 -18.35 14.47
N LEU A 672 23.50 -18.84 14.78
CA LEU A 672 23.26 -19.69 15.94
C LEU A 672 23.99 -21.04 15.83
N GLY A 673 24.24 -21.50 14.60
CA GLY A 673 24.88 -22.79 14.31
C GLY A 673 23.97 -23.99 14.51
N LEU A 674 22.65 -23.78 14.55
CA LEU A 674 21.66 -24.83 14.79
C LEU A 674 21.38 -25.60 13.48
N PRO A 675 21.26 -26.95 13.54
CA PRO A 675 20.91 -27.77 12.38
C PRO A 675 19.45 -27.54 12.02
N TYR A 676 19.09 -27.43 10.74
CA TYR A 676 17.69 -27.25 10.34
C TYR A 676 17.36 -27.92 9.02
N THR A 677 16.08 -28.24 8.81
CA THR A 677 15.55 -28.64 7.50
C THR A 677 14.38 -27.73 7.17
N ALA A 678 14.42 -27.03 6.05
CA ALA A 678 13.34 -26.16 5.61
C ALA A 678 13.28 -26.03 4.07
N PRO A 679 12.11 -25.87 3.45
CA PRO A 679 11.94 -25.55 2.03
C PRO A 679 12.18 -24.06 1.72
N TRP A 680 13.16 -23.45 2.40
CA TRP A 680 13.51 -22.04 2.26
C TRP A 680 14.28 -21.79 0.95
N PHE A 681 13.95 -20.69 0.28
CA PHE A 681 14.64 -20.22 -0.92
C PHE A 681 15.81 -19.29 -0.55
N GLY A 682 15.75 -18.62 0.60
CA GLY A 682 16.85 -17.79 1.09
C GLY A 682 18.10 -18.62 1.37
N GLN A 683 19.22 -17.93 1.49
CA GLN A 683 20.54 -18.51 1.71
C GLN A 683 21.32 -17.71 2.75
N ASP A 684 22.16 -18.39 3.52
CA ASP A 684 23.01 -17.79 4.53
C ASP A 684 23.96 -16.74 3.92
N ALA A 685 23.75 -15.47 4.25
CA ALA A 685 24.44 -14.31 3.67
C ALA A 685 25.91 -14.17 4.10
N LEU A 686 26.38 -14.99 5.05
CA LEU A 686 27.76 -14.99 5.54
C LEU A 686 28.58 -16.16 5.00
N ASN A 687 27.91 -17.22 4.53
CA ASN A 687 28.55 -18.50 4.17
C ASN A 687 28.23 -18.96 2.72
N THR A 688 27.31 -18.28 2.03
CA THR A 688 27.00 -18.52 0.61
C THR A 688 27.92 -17.66 -0.27
N PRO A 689 28.62 -18.23 -1.27
CA PRO A 689 29.44 -17.44 -2.20
C PRO A 689 28.57 -16.55 -3.07
N GLU A 690 29.12 -15.43 -3.56
CA GLU A 690 28.36 -14.41 -4.30
C GLU A 690 27.63 -14.94 -5.54
N SER A 691 28.23 -15.89 -6.27
CA SER A 691 27.61 -16.60 -7.39
C SER A 691 26.37 -17.43 -7.02
N GLY A 692 26.20 -17.80 -5.75
CA GLY A 692 25.00 -18.41 -5.19
C GLY A 692 23.86 -17.42 -4.92
N ARG A 693 24.16 -16.12 -4.81
CA ARG A 693 23.22 -15.08 -4.37
C ARG A 693 22.30 -14.61 -5.51
N VAL A 694 21.13 -14.13 -5.13
CA VAL A 694 20.17 -13.37 -5.95
C VAL A 694 19.42 -12.39 -5.06
N LEU A 695 18.90 -11.30 -5.62
CA LEU A 695 17.89 -10.45 -4.97
C LEU A 695 16.53 -10.68 -5.63
N LEU A 696 15.45 -10.55 -4.86
CA LEU A 696 14.08 -10.86 -5.31
C LEU A 696 13.13 -9.73 -4.89
N PHE A 697 12.32 -9.23 -5.81
CA PHE A 697 11.47 -8.05 -5.63
C PHE A 697 10.05 -8.27 -6.16
N ASN A 698 9.07 -7.66 -5.50
CA ASN A 698 7.72 -7.41 -6.01
C ASN A 698 7.45 -5.90 -6.10
N HIS A 699 6.81 -5.48 -7.19
CA HIS A 699 6.21 -4.15 -7.35
C HIS A 699 4.87 -4.30 -8.05
N ASN A 700 3.76 -4.15 -7.32
CA ASN A 700 2.40 -4.37 -7.82
C ASN A 700 2.22 -5.77 -8.48
N ASP A 701 1.91 -5.79 -9.77
CA ASP A 701 1.72 -6.96 -10.64
C ASP A 701 3.04 -7.45 -11.29
N HIS A 702 4.17 -6.82 -10.99
CA HIS A 702 5.49 -7.24 -11.44
C HIS A 702 6.28 -7.91 -10.33
N VAL A 703 7.13 -8.87 -10.72
CA VAL A 703 8.17 -9.45 -9.85
C VAL A 703 9.49 -9.49 -10.60
N ALA A 704 10.61 -9.36 -9.90
CA ALA A 704 11.92 -9.28 -10.51
C ALA A 704 12.99 -10.04 -9.74
N LEU A 705 13.99 -10.54 -10.45
CA LEU A 705 15.19 -11.17 -9.89
C LEU A 705 16.41 -10.35 -10.32
N MET A 706 17.28 -9.98 -9.39
CA MET A 706 18.61 -9.45 -9.73
C MET A 706 19.70 -10.48 -9.47
N LYS A 707 20.57 -10.66 -10.46
CA LYS A 707 21.77 -11.49 -10.43
C LYS A 707 22.82 -10.89 -11.36
N ASP A 708 24.09 -10.87 -10.94
CA ASP A 708 25.24 -10.47 -11.76
C ASP A 708 25.00 -9.14 -12.52
N GLY A 709 24.58 -8.10 -11.78
CA GLY A 709 24.24 -6.76 -12.31
C GLY A 709 22.97 -6.65 -13.17
N THR A 710 22.34 -7.79 -13.49
CA THR A 710 21.16 -7.89 -14.35
C THR A 710 19.89 -8.06 -13.54
N LEU A 711 18.88 -7.24 -13.80
CA LEU A 711 17.51 -7.33 -13.30
C LEU A 711 16.60 -7.94 -14.38
N SER A 712 16.10 -9.15 -14.14
CA SER A 712 15.06 -9.80 -14.95
C SER A 712 13.69 -9.54 -14.35
N ILE A 713 12.85 -8.79 -15.05
CA ILE A 713 11.47 -8.45 -14.62
C ILE A 713 10.46 -9.34 -15.35
N LEU A 714 9.59 -9.99 -14.59
CA LEU A 714 8.40 -10.71 -15.06
C LEU A 714 7.15 -9.85 -14.85
N GLY A 715 6.23 -9.88 -15.80
CA GLY A 715 4.93 -9.21 -15.72
C GLY A 715 3.83 -9.98 -16.44
N LEU A 716 2.63 -9.39 -16.48
CA LEU A 716 1.42 -10.00 -17.04
C LEU A 716 1.55 -10.33 -18.54
N HIS A 717 0.71 -11.27 -18.99
CA HIS A 717 0.70 -11.86 -20.34
C HIS A 717 2.05 -12.49 -20.76
N GLY A 718 2.79 -13.06 -19.82
CA GLY A 718 4.09 -13.69 -20.08
C GLY A 718 5.24 -12.72 -20.36
N SER A 719 5.06 -11.43 -20.03
CA SER A 719 6.05 -10.38 -20.25
C SER A 719 7.36 -10.67 -19.50
N ARG A 720 8.49 -10.49 -20.20
CA ARG A 720 9.85 -10.70 -19.69
C ARG A 720 10.76 -9.59 -20.20
N VAL A 721 11.36 -8.83 -19.28
CA VAL A 721 12.24 -7.69 -19.60
C VAL A 721 13.50 -7.76 -18.75
N SER A 722 14.61 -8.18 -19.36
CA SER A 722 15.95 -8.09 -18.77
C SER A 722 16.52 -6.68 -18.90
N LYS A 723 17.20 -6.20 -17.85
CA LYS A 723 17.85 -4.88 -17.78
C LYS A 723 19.17 -4.93 -16.99
N VAL A 724 20.21 -4.22 -17.41
CA VAL A 724 21.42 -4.00 -16.56
C VAL A 724 21.24 -2.73 -15.74
N TYR A 725 21.61 -2.75 -14.45
CA TYR A 725 21.61 -1.55 -13.60
C TYR A 725 22.95 -0.80 -13.64
N ASP A 726 22.90 0.46 -14.07
CA ASP A 726 24.00 1.43 -13.99
C ASP A 726 23.83 2.23 -12.68
N ALA A 727 24.55 1.80 -11.64
CA ALA A 727 24.43 2.34 -10.28
C ALA A 727 24.88 3.81 -10.16
N GLU A 728 25.88 4.22 -10.95
CA GLU A 728 26.37 5.60 -10.99
C GLU A 728 25.31 6.57 -11.54
N LYS A 729 24.66 6.17 -12.64
CA LYS A 729 23.74 7.04 -13.39
C LYS A 729 22.27 6.84 -12.98
N ASP A 730 22.02 5.90 -12.07
CA ASP A 730 20.70 5.45 -11.60
C ASP A 730 19.76 5.11 -12.76
N ARG A 731 20.26 4.28 -13.67
CA ARG A 731 19.62 3.96 -14.95
C ARG A 731 19.64 2.47 -15.23
N TYR A 732 18.62 2.03 -15.95
CA TYR A 732 18.59 0.70 -16.55
C TYR A 732 18.89 0.79 -18.05
N GLN A 733 19.74 -0.11 -18.53
CA GLN A 733 19.93 -0.37 -19.96
C GLN A 733 19.16 -1.66 -20.31
N LEU A 734 18.35 -1.62 -21.37
CA LEU A 734 17.57 -2.80 -21.80
C LEU A 734 18.49 -3.87 -22.40
N LEU A 735 18.25 -5.12 -22.04
CA LEU A 735 18.84 -6.30 -22.69
C LEU A 735 17.79 -7.00 -23.58
N PRO A 736 18.21 -7.83 -24.55
CA PRO A 736 17.32 -8.78 -25.20
C PRO A 736 16.64 -9.70 -24.18
N SER A 737 15.33 -9.89 -24.31
CA SER A 737 14.56 -10.83 -23.47
C SER A 737 14.90 -12.29 -23.81
N GLY A 738 14.73 -13.18 -22.83
CA GLY A 738 15.07 -14.61 -22.95
C GLY A 738 16.45 -14.95 -22.39
N THR A 739 16.93 -14.19 -21.40
CA THR A 739 18.21 -14.46 -20.74
C THR A 739 18.12 -15.68 -19.80
N ALA A 740 19.26 -16.24 -19.42
CA ALA A 740 19.32 -17.26 -18.36
C ALA A 740 18.78 -16.74 -17.01
N HIS A 741 18.78 -15.41 -16.79
CA HIS A 741 18.23 -14.78 -15.60
C HIS A 741 16.70 -14.63 -15.67
N ASP A 742 16.11 -14.46 -16.87
CA ASP A 742 14.65 -14.52 -17.04
C ASP A 742 14.13 -15.93 -16.73
N ASP A 743 14.86 -16.97 -17.19
CA ASP A 743 14.57 -18.37 -16.87
C ASP A 743 14.71 -18.67 -15.37
N LEU A 744 15.71 -18.10 -14.71
CA LEU A 744 15.91 -18.27 -13.27
C LEU A 744 14.84 -17.52 -12.46
N ALA A 745 14.42 -16.33 -12.91
CA ALA A 745 13.31 -15.58 -12.31
C ALA A 745 12.02 -16.39 -12.38
N VAL A 746 11.71 -16.97 -13.55
CA VAL A 746 10.55 -17.87 -13.70
C VAL A 746 10.66 -19.05 -12.74
N ALA A 747 11.84 -19.67 -12.60
CA ALA A 747 12.01 -20.78 -11.66
C ALA A 747 11.71 -20.38 -10.21
N TYR A 748 12.26 -19.28 -9.70
CA TYR A 748 11.97 -18.79 -8.35
C TYR A 748 10.48 -18.49 -8.14
N TYR A 749 9.87 -17.68 -9.01
CA TYR A 749 8.50 -17.19 -8.77
C TYR A 749 7.42 -18.23 -9.08
N GLN A 750 7.59 -19.04 -10.14
CA GLN A 750 6.65 -20.11 -10.45
C GLN A 750 6.70 -21.18 -9.36
N THR A 751 7.88 -21.66 -8.95
CA THR A 751 7.96 -22.71 -7.92
C THR A 751 7.56 -22.21 -6.54
N ALA A 752 7.79 -20.94 -6.18
CA ALA A 752 7.22 -20.37 -4.96
C ALA A 752 5.68 -20.38 -4.97
N TYR A 753 5.05 -20.00 -6.09
CA TYR A 753 3.60 -20.09 -6.27
C TYR A 753 3.10 -21.54 -6.24
N GLU A 754 3.74 -22.46 -6.95
CA GLU A 754 3.37 -23.88 -6.99
C GLU A 754 3.46 -24.54 -5.61
N LEU A 755 4.55 -24.32 -4.87
CA LEU A 755 4.71 -24.86 -3.51
C LEU A 755 3.67 -24.27 -2.56
N PHE A 756 3.34 -22.98 -2.68
CA PHE A 756 2.26 -22.35 -1.92
C PHE A 756 0.89 -22.97 -2.24
N LYS A 757 0.49 -23.02 -3.51
CA LYS A 757 -0.80 -23.57 -3.95
C LYS A 757 -0.95 -25.07 -3.64
N ALA A 758 0.16 -25.82 -3.58
CA ALA A 758 0.17 -27.25 -3.25
C ALA A 758 0.41 -27.57 -1.76
N LYS A 759 0.54 -26.56 -0.89
CA LYS A 759 0.92 -26.69 0.53
C LYS A 759 2.21 -27.50 0.78
N LYS A 760 3.19 -27.36 -0.12
CA LYS A 760 4.48 -28.07 -0.11
C LYS A 760 5.59 -27.24 0.55
N TYR A 761 5.29 -26.66 1.71
CA TYR A 761 6.13 -25.66 2.38
C TYR A 761 6.42 -25.99 3.86
N ASN A 762 6.14 -27.23 4.30
CA ASN A 762 6.01 -27.63 5.71
C ASN A 762 6.95 -28.78 6.16
#